data_AF-A0A024TTL5-F1
#
_entry.id   AF-A0A024TTL5-F1
#
_cell.length_a   1.000
_cell.length_b   1.000
_cell.length_c   1.000
_cell.angle_alpha   90.00
_cell.angle_beta   90.00
_cell.angle_gamma   90.00
#
_symmetry.space_group_name_H-M   'P 1'
#
loop_
_entity.id
_entity.type
_entity.pdbx_description
1 polymer ?
#
loop_
_entity_poly.entity_id
_entity_poly.type
_entity_poly.pdbx_seq_one_letter_code
_entity_poly.pdbx_strand_id
1 'polypeptide(L)'
;MKDQPYSAVTSPRHKQHALLPSLVAGTQHHHYSSTPPAATGTLQLDVTKSVKSTVSISTSSSYFAAFNFQLELATRAGVGTVLAAMLMTKAHASNSSTALEATSHWYFFPDWYIFGGLSVVAMATVFGAGNNIGATVREIFQQLGGVGSALLYNMVVFFLLPPQSFSSVAEVERAKLDGTLQAAQHSFSGRSYWIHPRDFYTKLPFIMLFTLIGILLPMETNTRRYMLNNNLFFALTLASPNDFTNPSVLKTPGDVLYYPPNIVANLFVYLLLGVLGAVIANLVLWVPYPMFGIRQLEVHTTTCAASLDDLLDLLVDACCFKTKDVDHLKFLQLKLQRKFDEAVEKHAAMEALLQDVWWEQLVGLHLPLRFRRSSIQPLVALFGAQVENLRAMYQAMELERYEDLHKHFMASLQQDVYSVQVHASQLVHEISALAHHGVIDMQLSGQDPLDRQMETLLKRFHDAQGLIYKAHSPTPRHVEGTMSLHVFVFSLELYCKTLLEFQAKYNATAHHTAQRMVNFTKAKLYSYIDPANYPPAKLLTTFKAWIAILFACLISVYTFGYSPTTPSAVAIVMSSHVGGSFRVTVNRVGGIIAGTIVPSVLLFYICSYTCGQTVLMAAFTYAVVMVWVTMSMFVCFKNGIEAYAGLISAFTSTQVLLKGCDGCERSTVTPISSYSNLAQLSLGVVLFVVVELSVRPHSVISVIRTNVQTQLGLFRQCYQTLVDEAIRHGGGQVGDPKAIQRIVQAQLPSLLLTQASLMAEAAFEPQLWRAPFSNAKYRAVLACCQRLHNHTLVLFHVTQWVRGRQHSVSGLPFAVDGFDPVNTAMNDSFATLHNLFGSSFANMDADQIAMYIQMKEAFRLADKDGSGDVDIAEVKDMLGMIFAESGVTKLDGMDECVNAFMKLVDTDGNDRVTLDEFKLALERGLRLQIAVPTALRQQSSIRTAMATAMPVSTHESKTELRRLTSKKPPPNRICRPRDLLAADEIALPEMAMALRIQFAKWTLHQCESSTPPVETLLLLNCLVSAVSGFATSLAKLEELAAQQ
;
A
#
# COMPACT_ATOMS: atom_id res chain seq x y z
N MET A 1 36.03 -32.10 -47.66
CA MET A 1 36.22 -30.87 -48.47
C MET A 1 35.38 -29.79 -47.79
N LYS A 2 36.02 -28.90 -47.03
CA LYS A 2 36.60 -27.61 -47.46
C LYS A 2 35.52 -26.62 -47.92
N ASP A 3 35.46 -25.36 -47.47
CA ASP A 3 36.09 -24.62 -46.35
C ASP A 3 35.16 -23.40 -46.04
N GLN A 4 35.46 -22.60 -45.00
CA GLN A 4 34.93 -21.21 -44.86
C GLN A 4 35.73 -20.27 -45.83
N PRO A 5 35.92 -18.93 -45.64
CA PRO A 5 35.26 -17.86 -44.85
C PRO A 5 35.02 -16.53 -45.66
N TYR A 6 35.08 -15.36 -44.97
CA TYR A 6 35.05 -13.93 -45.40
C TYR A 6 33.64 -13.28 -45.46
N SER A 7 33.32 -12.11 -44.86
CA SER A 7 34.03 -10.85 -44.51
C SER A 7 34.50 -10.03 -45.73
N ALA A 8 34.65 -8.69 -45.75
CA ALA A 8 34.58 -7.65 -44.72
C ALA A 8 34.17 -6.26 -45.31
N VAL A 9 33.61 -5.39 -44.46
CA VAL A 9 33.95 -3.94 -44.27
C VAL A 9 34.56 -3.10 -45.43
N THR A 10 33.90 -2.01 -45.86
CA THR A 10 34.40 -0.58 -45.81
C THR A 10 33.52 0.48 -46.54
N SER A 11 33.43 1.68 -45.94
CA SER A 11 33.24 3.09 -46.44
C SER A 11 33.16 3.40 -47.96
N PRO A 12 32.52 4.52 -48.42
CA PRO A 12 32.82 5.90 -47.95
C PRO A 12 31.68 6.97 -47.96
N ARG A 13 32.05 8.21 -47.58
CA ARG A 13 31.23 9.45 -47.41
C ARG A 13 30.89 10.20 -48.72
N HIS A 14 29.79 10.97 -48.73
CA HIS A 14 29.66 12.38 -49.21
C HIS A 14 28.29 12.96 -48.76
N LYS A 15 28.16 14.00 -47.91
CA LYS A 15 28.22 15.47 -48.13
C LYS A 15 27.18 16.07 -49.10
N GLN A 16 26.13 16.79 -48.62
CA GLN A 16 25.96 18.28 -48.68
C GLN A 16 24.58 18.81 -48.17
N HIS A 17 24.42 20.16 -48.15
CA HIS A 17 23.44 20.96 -47.36
C HIS A 17 22.15 21.42 -48.09
N ALA A 18 21.08 21.70 -47.32
CA ALA A 18 20.19 22.90 -47.37
C ALA A 18 19.24 22.87 -46.14
N LEU A 19 19.14 23.84 -45.20
CA LEU A 19 18.76 25.27 -45.20
C LEU A 19 17.25 25.59 -44.94
N LEU A 20 16.86 25.64 -43.64
CA LEU A 20 15.96 26.63 -42.97
C LEU A 20 14.45 26.72 -43.37
N PRO A 21 13.56 27.44 -42.61
CA PRO A 21 13.46 27.62 -41.14
C PRO A 21 12.01 27.56 -40.56
N SER A 22 11.85 27.50 -39.23
CA SER A 22 10.72 28.08 -38.46
C SER A 22 11.05 28.06 -36.95
N LEU A 23 11.23 29.22 -36.30
CA LEU A 23 10.21 30.08 -35.67
C LEU A 23 9.79 29.64 -34.24
N VAL A 24 10.57 30.05 -33.25
CA VAL A 24 10.11 30.28 -31.87
C VAL A 24 10.72 31.60 -31.37
N ALA A 25 9.88 32.60 -31.15
CA ALA A 25 10.13 33.73 -30.25
C ALA A 25 9.38 33.45 -28.93
N GLY A 26 9.75 33.98 -27.76
CA GLY A 26 10.87 34.86 -27.43
C GLY A 26 10.43 36.00 -26.49
N THR A 27 10.84 35.95 -25.21
CA THR A 27 10.80 37.02 -24.19
C THR A 27 11.59 36.50 -22.96
N GLN A 28 12.90 36.73 -22.82
CA GLN A 28 13.61 37.94 -22.36
C GLN A 28 13.41 38.33 -20.88
N HIS A 29 14.53 38.34 -20.13
CA HIS A 29 14.98 39.46 -19.29
C HIS A 29 16.53 39.46 -19.16
N HIS A 30 17.13 40.57 -18.74
CA HIS A 30 18.48 41.02 -19.12
C HIS A 30 19.67 40.71 -18.18
N HIS A 31 20.87 40.65 -18.79
CA HIS A 31 22.24 41.17 -18.45
C HIS A 31 22.59 41.71 -17.03
N TYR A 32 23.87 41.74 -16.54
CA TYR A 32 25.18 42.01 -17.18
C TYR A 32 26.41 41.38 -16.41
N SER A 33 27.57 41.24 -17.10
CA SER A 33 29.02 41.23 -16.71
C SER A 33 29.52 41.36 -15.24
N SER A 34 30.76 41.01 -14.80
CA SER A 34 31.93 40.24 -15.31
C SER A 34 33.09 40.20 -14.27
N THR A 35 33.74 39.05 -14.01
CA THR A 35 35.17 38.78 -13.58
C THR A 35 35.92 39.67 -12.56
N PRO A 36 37.00 39.18 -11.87
CA PRO A 36 37.36 37.86 -11.30
C PRO A 36 37.66 38.06 -9.77
N PRO A 37 38.69 37.51 -9.06
CA PRO A 37 39.56 36.33 -9.21
C PRO A 37 39.66 35.45 -7.90
N ALA A 38 40.84 34.87 -7.64
CA ALA A 38 41.39 34.23 -6.42
C ALA A 38 41.00 32.77 -6.10
N ALA A 39 42.02 31.91 -6.11
CA ALA A 39 41.92 30.46 -5.99
C ALA A 39 41.80 29.93 -4.56
N THR A 40 41.07 28.83 -4.39
CA THR A 40 41.30 27.82 -3.33
C THR A 40 41.09 26.43 -3.94
N GLY A 41 41.88 25.45 -3.48
CA GLY A 41 42.15 24.22 -4.25
C GLY A 41 41.01 23.21 -4.30
N THR A 42 40.69 22.73 -5.50
CA THR A 42 39.86 21.53 -5.71
C THR A 42 40.67 20.27 -5.47
N LEU A 43 40.34 19.52 -4.42
CA LEU A 43 40.89 18.19 -4.17
C LEU A 43 40.23 17.20 -5.15
N GLN A 44 40.86 16.98 -6.30
CA GLN A 44 40.39 16.00 -7.29
C GLN A 44 40.66 14.58 -6.78
N LEU A 45 39.59 13.91 -6.33
CA LEU A 45 39.59 12.46 -6.15
C LEU A 45 39.53 11.80 -7.54
N ASP A 46 40.68 11.37 -8.05
CA ASP A 46 40.82 10.69 -9.34
C ASP A 46 40.38 9.22 -9.23
N VAL A 47 39.07 8.99 -9.27
CA VAL A 47 38.43 7.66 -9.14
C VAL A 47 38.68 6.75 -10.37
N THR A 48 39.51 7.16 -11.34
CA THR A 48 39.69 6.44 -12.61
C THR A 48 40.90 5.49 -12.67
N LYS A 49 41.71 5.40 -11.60
CA LYS A 49 42.93 4.57 -11.57
C LYS A 49 43.10 3.70 -10.31
N SER A 50 42.15 2.80 -10.06
CA SER A 50 42.46 1.59 -9.28
C SER A 50 41.63 0.38 -9.74
N VAL A 51 42.34 -0.69 -10.08
CA VAL A 51 41.85 -2.05 -10.35
C VAL A 51 40.73 -2.19 -11.40
N LYS A 52 41.10 -2.75 -12.57
CA LYS A 52 40.18 -3.48 -13.45
C LYS A 52 39.62 -4.71 -12.69
N SER A 53 38.55 -4.50 -11.93
CA SER A 53 37.67 -5.57 -11.45
C SER A 53 36.31 -5.43 -12.14
N THR A 54 35.64 -6.56 -12.35
CA THR A 54 34.60 -6.73 -13.37
C THR A 54 33.24 -6.18 -12.93
N VAL A 55 33.16 -4.89 -12.59
CA VAL A 55 31.89 -4.16 -12.42
C VAL A 55 31.40 -3.70 -13.79
N SER A 56 31.11 -4.67 -14.66
CA SER A 56 30.32 -4.42 -15.86
C SER A 56 28.93 -3.94 -15.46
N ILE A 57 28.39 -3.02 -16.25
CA ILE A 57 27.10 -2.35 -16.02
C ILE A 57 25.97 -3.38 -16.18
N SER A 58 25.68 -4.15 -15.13
CA SER A 58 24.62 -5.18 -15.13
C SER A 58 23.22 -4.58 -15.07
N THR A 59 23.08 -3.38 -14.49
CA THR A 59 21.80 -2.67 -14.33
C THR A 59 21.18 -2.27 -15.67
N SER A 60 21.94 -1.75 -16.62
CA SER A 60 21.40 -1.34 -17.93
C SER A 60 20.86 -2.51 -18.76
N SER A 61 21.53 -3.67 -18.69
CA SER A 61 21.08 -4.90 -19.33
C SER A 61 19.73 -5.39 -18.78
N SER A 62 19.57 -5.35 -17.45
CA SER A 62 18.31 -5.74 -16.79
C SER A 62 17.13 -4.85 -17.18
N TYR A 63 17.29 -3.52 -17.13
CA TYR A 63 16.23 -2.58 -17.55
C TYR A 63 15.85 -2.73 -19.02
N PHE A 64 16.82 -2.98 -19.91
CA PHE A 64 16.56 -3.20 -21.33
C PHE A 64 15.83 -4.52 -21.60
N ALA A 65 16.19 -5.60 -20.90
CA ALA A 65 15.48 -6.88 -20.97
C ALA A 65 14.02 -6.76 -20.48
N ALA A 66 13.79 -6.07 -19.37
CA ALA A 66 12.46 -5.82 -18.83
C ALA A 66 11.60 -4.96 -19.79
N PHE A 67 12.17 -3.92 -20.38
CA PHE A 67 11.51 -3.08 -21.38
C PHE A 67 11.07 -3.88 -22.61
N ASN A 68 11.99 -4.68 -23.19
CA ASN A 68 11.69 -5.51 -24.36
C ASN A 68 10.58 -6.53 -24.06
N PHE A 69 10.62 -7.17 -22.89
CA PHE A 69 9.58 -8.11 -22.48
C PHE A 69 8.19 -7.46 -22.36
N GLN A 70 8.11 -6.28 -21.73
CA GLN A 70 6.86 -5.52 -21.61
C GLN A 70 6.33 -5.05 -22.98
N LEU A 71 7.22 -4.61 -23.88
CA LEU A 71 6.85 -4.18 -25.22
C LEU A 71 6.41 -5.35 -26.11
N GLU A 72 7.04 -6.52 -26.00
CA GLU A 72 6.63 -7.73 -26.71
C GLU A 72 5.21 -8.13 -26.28
N LEU A 73 4.95 -8.20 -24.97
CA LEU A 73 3.63 -8.55 -24.42
C LEU A 73 2.55 -7.55 -24.86
N ALA A 74 2.85 -6.25 -24.85
CA ALA A 74 1.95 -5.21 -25.34
C ALA A 74 1.68 -5.29 -26.84
N THR A 75 2.68 -5.69 -27.63
CA THR A 75 2.53 -5.92 -29.08
C THR A 75 1.64 -7.12 -29.35
N ARG A 76 1.81 -8.23 -28.60
CA ARG A 76 0.92 -9.40 -28.66
C ARG A 76 -0.54 -8.99 -28.38
N ALA A 77 -0.80 -8.26 -27.30
CA ALA A 77 -2.15 -7.77 -26.96
C ALA A 77 -2.77 -6.88 -28.06
N GLY A 78 -1.96 -6.01 -28.70
CA GLY A 78 -2.38 -5.24 -29.87
C GLY A 78 -2.82 -6.13 -31.05
N VAL A 79 -1.99 -7.12 -31.44
CA VAL A 79 -2.31 -8.07 -32.52
C VAL A 79 -3.59 -8.84 -32.22
N GLY A 80 -3.75 -9.32 -30.98
CA GLY A 80 -4.98 -9.99 -30.54
C GLY A 80 -6.23 -9.13 -30.69
N THR A 81 -6.12 -7.84 -30.37
CA THR A 81 -7.23 -6.89 -30.49
C THR A 81 -7.59 -6.62 -31.95
N VAL A 82 -6.61 -6.56 -32.85
CA VAL A 82 -6.83 -6.45 -34.30
C VAL A 82 -7.48 -7.72 -34.87
N LEU A 83 -7.00 -8.92 -34.49
CA LEU A 83 -7.61 -10.19 -34.91
C LEU A 83 -9.08 -10.30 -34.47
N ALA A 84 -9.37 -9.92 -33.22
CA ALA A 84 -10.74 -9.83 -32.72
C ALA A 84 -11.60 -8.81 -33.49
N ALA A 85 -11.02 -7.68 -33.88
CA ALA A 85 -11.70 -6.64 -34.64
C ALA A 85 -11.96 -7.00 -36.12
N MET A 86 -11.09 -7.82 -36.74
CA MET A 86 -11.26 -8.30 -38.11
C MET A 86 -12.44 -9.28 -38.27
N LEU A 87 -12.74 -10.06 -37.23
CA LEU A 87 -13.89 -10.98 -37.21
C LEU A 87 -15.26 -10.27 -37.20
N MET A 88 -15.28 -8.94 -37.09
CA MET A 88 -16.49 -8.14 -36.82
C MET A 88 -16.84 -7.15 -37.94
N THR A 89 -16.28 -7.29 -39.14
CA THR A 89 -16.52 -6.36 -40.26
C THR A 89 -18.01 -6.23 -40.63
N LYS A 90 -18.50 -4.98 -40.73
CA LYS A 90 -19.84 -4.67 -41.26
C LYS A 90 -19.94 -5.08 -42.72
N ALA A 91 -21.05 -5.70 -43.10
CA ALA A 91 -21.37 -5.95 -44.51
C ALA A 91 -21.86 -4.67 -45.20
N HIS A 92 -21.78 -4.62 -46.53
CA HIS A 92 -22.16 -3.44 -47.31
C HIS A 92 -23.66 -3.50 -47.63
N ALA A 93 -24.43 -2.52 -47.16
CA ALA A 93 -25.82 -2.37 -47.57
C ALA A 93 -25.87 -1.88 -49.03
N SER A 94 -26.18 -2.78 -49.96
CA SER A 94 -26.50 -2.40 -51.34
C SER A 94 -27.91 -1.81 -51.40
N ASN A 95 -28.08 -0.73 -52.18
CA ASN A 95 -29.38 -0.10 -52.38
C ASN A 95 -30.32 -1.00 -53.22
N SER A 96 -31.08 -1.89 -52.58
CA SER A 96 -32.23 -2.58 -53.17
C SER A 96 -33.53 -2.14 -52.49
N SER A 97 -34.43 -1.54 -53.27
CA SER A 97 -35.67 -0.91 -52.78
C SER A 97 -36.82 -1.90 -52.59
N THR A 98 -36.56 -3.04 -51.96
CA THR A 98 -37.54 -4.12 -51.71
C THR A 98 -37.49 -4.56 -50.25
N ALA A 99 -38.38 -4.00 -49.44
CA ALA A 99 -38.39 -4.10 -47.98
C ALA A 99 -38.89 -5.45 -47.41
N LEU A 100 -38.44 -6.58 -47.96
CA LEU A 100 -38.85 -7.92 -47.48
C LEU A 100 -37.77 -9.01 -47.50
N GLU A 101 -36.51 -8.68 -47.79
CA GLU A 101 -35.37 -9.59 -47.58
C GLU A 101 -34.45 -8.98 -46.51
N ALA A 102 -34.24 -9.71 -45.41
CA ALA A 102 -33.43 -9.25 -44.30
C ALA A 102 -31.95 -9.14 -44.73
N THR A 103 -31.49 -7.92 -45.01
CA THR A 103 -30.11 -7.66 -45.40
C THR A 103 -29.15 -8.03 -44.27
N SER A 104 -28.21 -8.95 -44.50
CA SER A 104 -27.23 -9.33 -43.48
C SER A 104 -26.44 -8.10 -43.03
N HIS A 105 -26.60 -7.70 -41.77
CA HIS A 105 -25.93 -6.51 -41.24
C HIS A 105 -24.42 -6.72 -40.98
N TRP A 106 -23.97 -7.98 -41.02
CA TRP A 106 -22.64 -8.42 -40.62
C TRP A 106 -22.11 -9.50 -41.56
N TYR A 107 -20.80 -9.52 -41.82
CA TYR A 107 -20.22 -10.54 -42.71
C TYR A 107 -20.17 -11.95 -42.09
N PHE A 108 -20.11 -12.06 -40.76
CA PHE A 108 -19.89 -13.32 -40.03
C PHE A 108 -21.04 -13.75 -39.11
N PHE A 109 -22.17 -13.04 -39.07
CA PHE A 109 -23.30 -13.36 -38.18
C PHE A 109 -24.60 -13.65 -38.94
N PRO A 110 -25.51 -14.45 -38.37
CA PRO A 110 -26.85 -14.67 -38.93
C PRO A 110 -27.70 -13.39 -38.97
N ASP A 111 -28.63 -13.34 -39.91
CA ASP A 111 -29.48 -12.16 -40.16
C ASP A 111 -30.41 -11.79 -38.99
N TRP A 112 -30.65 -12.72 -38.06
CA TRP A 112 -31.46 -12.50 -36.85
C TRP A 112 -30.66 -11.90 -35.67
N TYR A 113 -29.35 -11.65 -35.82
CA TYR A 113 -28.49 -11.12 -34.76
C TYR A 113 -28.45 -9.58 -34.71
N ILE A 114 -28.89 -9.01 -33.59
CA ILE A 114 -29.24 -7.58 -33.49
C ILE A 114 -28.33 -6.79 -32.52
N PHE A 115 -27.77 -7.42 -31.47
CA PHE A 115 -27.09 -6.68 -30.39
C PHE A 115 -25.77 -5.98 -30.77
N GLY A 116 -25.22 -6.21 -31.97
CA GLY A 116 -24.03 -5.49 -32.46
C GLY A 116 -22.76 -5.73 -31.63
N GLY A 117 -22.12 -6.88 -31.82
CA GLY A 117 -21.00 -7.35 -30.98
C GLY A 117 -19.61 -6.75 -31.25
N LEU A 118 -19.49 -5.83 -32.23
CA LEU A 118 -18.24 -5.28 -32.79
C LEU A 118 -17.08 -5.09 -31.79
N SER A 119 -17.33 -4.34 -30.72
CA SER A 119 -16.31 -4.01 -29.74
C SER A 119 -16.17 -5.06 -28.65
N VAL A 120 -17.16 -5.91 -28.41
CA VAL A 120 -17.21 -6.81 -27.24
C VAL A 120 -16.09 -7.85 -27.28
N VAL A 121 -15.85 -8.46 -28.45
CA VAL A 121 -14.78 -9.44 -28.63
C VAL A 121 -13.40 -8.80 -28.44
N ALA A 122 -13.19 -7.61 -29.02
CA ALA A 122 -11.93 -6.89 -28.90
C ALA A 122 -11.68 -6.34 -27.48
N MET A 123 -12.72 -5.82 -26.81
CA MET A 123 -12.67 -5.39 -25.41
C MET A 123 -12.39 -6.59 -24.47
N ALA A 124 -12.98 -7.76 -24.74
CA ALA A 124 -12.67 -9.01 -24.06
C ALA A 124 -11.21 -9.42 -24.26
N THR A 125 -10.66 -9.26 -25.48
CA THR A 125 -9.24 -9.54 -25.73
C THR A 125 -8.30 -8.64 -24.95
N VAL A 126 -8.55 -7.32 -24.93
CA VAL A 126 -7.75 -6.33 -24.17
C VAL A 126 -7.75 -6.65 -22.68
N PHE A 127 -8.92 -6.96 -22.11
CA PHE A 127 -9.05 -7.25 -20.68
C PHE A 127 -8.56 -8.66 -20.29
N GLY A 128 -8.66 -9.63 -21.19
CA GLY A 128 -8.16 -10.98 -20.96
C GLY A 128 -6.63 -11.07 -20.99
N ALA A 129 -5.93 -10.12 -21.63
CA ALA A 129 -4.47 -10.15 -21.77
C ALA A 129 -3.74 -9.80 -20.45
N GLY A 130 -3.26 -10.83 -19.74
CA GLY A 130 -2.46 -10.70 -18.53
C GLY A 130 -0.94 -10.85 -18.74
N ASN A 131 -0.17 -10.63 -17.66
CA ASN A 131 1.31 -10.69 -17.65
C ASN A 131 1.89 -12.08 -17.97
N ASN A 132 1.11 -13.13 -17.76
CA ASN A 132 1.42 -14.52 -18.05
C ASN A 132 0.11 -15.25 -18.42
N ILE A 133 0.21 -16.51 -18.86
CA ILE A 133 -0.99 -17.27 -19.29
C ILE A 133 -1.95 -17.51 -18.09
N GLY A 134 -1.46 -17.55 -16.85
CA GLY A 134 -2.30 -17.78 -15.66
C GLY A 134 -3.07 -16.59 -15.14
N ALA A 135 -2.46 -15.40 -15.18
CA ALA A 135 -3.18 -14.14 -15.03
C ALA A 135 -4.29 -14.06 -16.09
N THR A 136 -3.97 -14.39 -17.35
CA THR A 136 -4.92 -14.36 -18.48
C THR A 136 -6.09 -15.32 -18.27
N VAL A 137 -5.83 -16.58 -17.91
CA VAL A 137 -6.88 -17.56 -17.57
C VAL A 137 -7.72 -17.09 -16.37
N ARG A 138 -7.10 -16.51 -15.34
CA ARG A 138 -7.82 -15.92 -14.21
C ARG A 138 -8.74 -14.77 -14.64
N GLU A 139 -8.26 -13.81 -15.41
CA GLU A 139 -9.07 -12.69 -15.90
C GLU A 139 -10.21 -13.18 -16.81
N ILE A 140 -9.97 -14.18 -17.67
CA ILE A 140 -11.00 -14.84 -18.48
C ILE A 140 -12.11 -15.46 -17.61
N PHE A 141 -11.77 -16.22 -16.56
CA PHE A 141 -12.77 -16.78 -15.65
C PHE A 141 -13.52 -15.70 -14.86
N GLN A 142 -12.83 -14.64 -14.44
CA GLN A 142 -13.47 -13.48 -13.78
C GLN A 142 -14.44 -12.77 -14.73
N GLN A 143 -14.08 -12.59 -15.99
CA GLN A 143 -14.93 -12.04 -17.03
C GLN A 143 -16.14 -12.92 -17.33
N LEU A 144 -15.94 -14.21 -17.59
CA LEU A 144 -17.01 -15.14 -17.91
C LEU A 144 -18.01 -15.30 -16.75
N GLY A 145 -17.52 -15.35 -15.50
CA GLY A 145 -18.37 -15.36 -14.32
C GLY A 145 -19.18 -14.07 -14.15
N GLY A 146 -18.60 -12.91 -14.46
CA GLY A 146 -19.29 -11.62 -14.40
C GLY A 146 -20.35 -11.46 -15.51
N VAL A 147 -20.01 -11.75 -16.77
CA VAL A 147 -20.94 -11.70 -17.89
C VAL A 147 -22.06 -12.73 -17.73
N GLY A 148 -21.73 -13.98 -17.36
CA GLY A 148 -22.68 -15.06 -17.20
C GLY A 148 -23.69 -14.85 -16.06
N SER A 149 -23.25 -14.31 -14.92
CA SER A 149 -24.15 -13.97 -13.80
C SER A 149 -25.10 -12.83 -14.15
N ALA A 150 -24.62 -11.78 -14.83
CA ALA A 150 -25.46 -10.70 -15.33
C ALA A 150 -26.49 -11.20 -16.37
N LEU A 151 -26.07 -12.06 -17.30
CA LEU A 151 -26.95 -12.65 -18.31
C LEU A 151 -28.03 -13.53 -17.67
N LEU A 152 -27.67 -14.44 -16.77
CA LEU A 152 -28.61 -15.34 -16.10
C LEU A 152 -29.66 -14.53 -15.32
N TYR A 153 -29.24 -13.49 -14.60
CA TYR A 153 -30.15 -12.60 -13.89
C TYR A 153 -31.11 -11.87 -14.85
N ASN A 154 -30.58 -11.26 -15.91
CA ASN A 154 -31.40 -10.54 -16.89
C ASN A 154 -32.37 -11.49 -17.60
N MET A 155 -31.96 -12.72 -17.94
CA MET A 155 -32.83 -13.72 -18.53
C MET A 155 -34.03 -14.06 -17.61
N VAL A 156 -33.81 -14.22 -16.30
CA VAL A 156 -34.89 -14.43 -15.33
C VAL A 156 -35.79 -13.20 -15.23
N VAL A 157 -35.22 -11.99 -15.15
CA VAL A 157 -35.98 -10.74 -15.09
C VAL A 157 -36.85 -10.55 -16.33
N PHE A 158 -36.33 -10.77 -17.54
CA PHE A 158 -37.11 -10.62 -18.78
C PHE A 158 -38.09 -11.76 -19.05
N PHE A 159 -37.90 -12.93 -18.45
CA PHE A 159 -38.92 -13.99 -18.44
C PHE A 159 -40.11 -13.64 -17.55
N LEU A 160 -39.87 -13.00 -16.39
CA LEU A 160 -40.91 -12.55 -15.46
C LEU A 160 -41.55 -11.22 -15.85
N LEU A 161 -40.80 -10.33 -16.49
CA LEU A 161 -41.17 -8.96 -16.89
C LEU A 161 -40.79 -8.75 -18.36
N PRO A 162 -41.55 -9.30 -19.31
CA PRO A 162 -41.24 -9.18 -20.73
C PRO A 162 -41.21 -7.72 -21.18
N PRO A 163 -40.26 -7.32 -22.05
CA PRO A 163 -40.30 -6.00 -22.67
C PRO A 163 -41.57 -5.86 -23.52
N GLN A 164 -42.24 -4.71 -23.40
CA GLN A 164 -43.41 -4.41 -24.23
C GLN A 164 -42.97 -4.14 -25.67
N SER A 165 -43.14 -5.14 -26.54
CA SER A 165 -43.19 -4.96 -27.98
C SER A 165 -44.63 -4.62 -28.39
N PHE A 166 -44.79 -3.68 -29.33
CA PHE A 166 -46.09 -3.37 -29.91
C PHE A 166 -46.39 -4.37 -31.02
N SER A 167 -47.59 -4.96 -31.03
CA SER A 167 -47.96 -5.99 -32.02
C SER A 167 -48.47 -5.36 -33.31
N SER A 168 -49.04 -4.16 -33.24
CA SER A 168 -49.60 -3.43 -34.38
C SER A 168 -49.30 -1.94 -34.34
N VAL A 169 -49.25 -1.30 -35.52
CA VAL A 169 -49.08 0.16 -35.65
C VAL A 169 -50.20 0.92 -34.92
N ALA A 170 -51.42 0.37 -34.88
CA ALA A 170 -52.55 0.98 -34.17
C ALA A 170 -52.36 1.02 -32.64
N GLU A 171 -51.60 0.09 -32.04
CA GLU A 171 -51.24 0.15 -30.62
C GLU A 171 -50.20 1.23 -30.34
N VAL A 172 -49.23 1.41 -31.25
CA VAL A 172 -48.23 2.50 -31.15
C VAL A 172 -48.89 3.87 -31.19
N GLU A 173 -49.83 4.09 -32.11
CA GLU A 173 -50.52 5.39 -32.20
C GLU A 173 -51.43 5.66 -30.99
N ARG A 174 -52.11 4.63 -30.44
CA ARG A 174 -52.81 4.78 -29.14
C ARG A 174 -51.84 5.12 -28.01
N ALA A 175 -50.72 4.43 -27.90
CA ALA A 175 -49.72 4.67 -26.86
C ALA A 175 -49.10 6.10 -26.91
N LYS A 176 -49.00 6.69 -28.10
CA LYS A 176 -48.63 8.12 -28.26
C LYS A 176 -49.74 9.07 -27.77
N LEU A 177 -51.01 8.78 -28.07
CA LEU A 177 -52.15 9.61 -27.69
C LEU A 177 -52.46 9.51 -26.19
N ASP A 178 -52.32 8.33 -25.60
CA ASP A 178 -52.56 8.05 -24.18
C ASP A 178 -51.42 8.57 -23.27
N GLY A 179 -50.37 9.15 -23.85
CA GLY A 179 -49.20 9.69 -23.11
C GLY A 179 -48.30 8.63 -22.47
N THR A 180 -48.49 7.35 -22.78
CA THR A 180 -47.65 6.26 -22.27
C THR A 180 -46.27 6.25 -22.92
N LEU A 181 -46.20 6.64 -24.21
CA LEU A 181 -44.95 7.00 -24.90
C LEU A 181 -44.75 8.51 -24.88
N GLN A 182 -43.66 8.96 -24.28
CA GLN A 182 -43.28 10.38 -24.22
C GLN A 182 -42.16 10.68 -25.22
N ALA A 183 -42.32 11.72 -26.03
CA ALA A 183 -41.30 12.16 -26.99
C ALA A 183 -40.29 13.11 -26.34
N ALA A 184 -39.02 12.71 -26.27
CA ALA A 184 -37.93 13.60 -25.91
C ALA A 184 -37.54 14.46 -27.13
N GLN A 185 -37.97 15.72 -27.14
CA GLN A 185 -37.70 16.65 -28.25
C GLN A 185 -36.25 17.13 -28.29
N HIS A 186 -35.58 17.24 -27.14
CA HIS A 186 -34.19 17.66 -27.02
C HIS A 186 -33.32 16.47 -26.61
N SER A 187 -32.36 16.11 -27.45
CA SER A 187 -31.37 15.05 -27.18
C SER A 187 -29.97 15.53 -27.54
N PHE A 188 -28.97 14.99 -26.83
CA PHE A 188 -27.55 15.30 -27.12
C PHE A 188 -27.05 14.67 -28.43
N SER A 189 -27.87 13.86 -29.10
CA SER A 189 -27.61 13.29 -30.43
C SER A 189 -28.30 14.09 -31.56
N GLY A 190 -29.04 15.15 -31.24
CA GLY A 190 -29.73 16.00 -32.22
C GLY A 190 -30.93 15.36 -32.92
N ARG A 191 -31.42 14.21 -32.42
CA ARG A 191 -32.61 13.51 -32.95
C ARG A 191 -33.59 13.21 -31.82
N SER A 192 -34.89 13.45 -32.04
CA SER A 192 -35.94 13.06 -31.11
C SER A 192 -36.04 11.54 -30.95
N TYR A 193 -36.39 11.09 -29.75
CA TYR A 193 -36.58 9.66 -29.43
C TYR A 193 -37.75 9.48 -28.46
N TRP A 194 -38.22 8.23 -28.30
CA TRP A 194 -39.34 7.92 -27.42
C TRP A 194 -38.88 7.28 -26.10
N ILE A 195 -39.59 7.62 -25.03
CA ILE A 195 -39.40 7.10 -23.67
C ILE A 195 -40.70 6.40 -23.26
N HIS A 196 -40.59 5.25 -22.62
CA HIS A 196 -41.73 4.57 -21.99
C HIS A 196 -41.52 4.53 -20.46
N PRO A 197 -42.00 5.55 -19.70
CA PRO A 197 -41.64 5.70 -18.29
C PRO A 197 -42.10 4.53 -17.43
N ARG A 198 -43.30 3.98 -17.72
CA ARG A 198 -43.91 2.91 -16.90
C ARG A 198 -43.05 1.65 -16.87
N ASP A 199 -42.59 1.17 -18.03
CA ASP A 199 -41.75 -0.04 -18.11
C ASP A 199 -40.38 0.17 -17.46
N PHE A 200 -39.78 1.35 -17.66
CA PHE A 200 -38.54 1.72 -16.99
C PHE A 200 -38.67 1.71 -15.46
N TYR A 201 -39.68 2.38 -14.90
CA TYR A 201 -39.89 2.41 -13.45
C TYR A 201 -40.29 1.04 -12.86
N THR A 202 -40.94 0.15 -13.61
CA THR A 202 -41.17 -1.23 -13.15
C THR A 202 -39.91 -2.09 -13.13
N LYS A 203 -38.96 -1.85 -14.04
CA LYS A 203 -37.70 -2.61 -14.12
C LYS A 203 -36.60 -2.06 -13.22
N LEU A 204 -36.58 -0.75 -12.99
CA LEU A 204 -35.55 -0.05 -12.21
C LEU A 204 -35.26 -0.67 -10.82
N PRO A 205 -36.24 -1.09 -10.00
CA PRO A 205 -35.97 -1.73 -8.72
C PRO A 205 -35.15 -3.03 -8.85
N PHE A 206 -35.41 -3.84 -9.88
CA PHE A 206 -34.69 -5.09 -10.14
C PHE A 206 -33.25 -4.81 -10.61
N ILE A 207 -33.07 -3.84 -11.51
CA ILE A 207 -31.75 -3.37 -11.95
C ILE A 207 -30.93 -2.93 -10.73
N MET A 208 -31.51 -2.10 -9.86
CA MET A 208 -30.84 -1.54 -8.69
C MET A 208 -30.64 -2.54 -7.54
N LEU A 209 -31.49 -3.57 -7.43
CA LEU A 209 -31.30 -4.66 -6.46
C LEU A 209 -30.09 -5.53 -6.84
N PHE A 210 -29.95 -5.87 -8.12
CA PHE A 210 -28.80 -6.64 -8.61
C PHE A 210 -27.48 -5.86 -8.48
N THR A 211 -27.48 -4.55 -8.78
CA THR A 211 -26.29 -3.73 -8.55
C THR A 211 -25.95 -3.60 -7.07
N LEU A 212 -26.94 -3.46 -6.17
CA LEU A 212 -26.70 -3.44 -4.73
C LEU A 212 -26.04 -4.73 -4.23
N ILE A 213 -26.63 -5.88 -4.57
CA ILE A 213 -26.10 -7.22 -4.21
C ILE A 213 -24.68 -7.38 -4.76
N GLY A 214 -24.47 -7.02 -6.04
CA GLY A 214 -23.19 -7.15 -6.71
C GLY A 214 -22.08 -6.26 -6.12
N ILE A 215 -22.40 -5.07 -5.63
CA ILE A 215 -21.43 -4.19 -4.98
C ILE A 215 -21.16 -4.62 -3.52
N LEU A 216 -22.16 -5.18 -2.84
CA LEU A 216 -22.05 -5.62 -1.44
C LEU A 216 -21.19 -6.88 -1.28
N LEU A 217 -21.41 -7.90 -2.13
CA LEU A 217 -20.75 -9.20 -2.04
C LEU A 217 -19.20 -9.09 -2.10
N PRO A 218 -18.45 -9.90 -1.32
CA PRO A 218 -16.99 -10.02 -1.39
C PRO A 218 -16.50 -10.78 -2.64
N MET A 219 -16.94 -10.35 -3.83
CA MET A 219 -16.47 -10.84 -5.12
C MET A 219 -15.20 -10.12 -5.58
N GLU A 220 -14.40 -10.79 -6.42
CA GLU A 220 -13.26 -10.20 -7.12
C GLU A 220 -13.64 -8.92 -7.89
N THR A 221 -12.71 -7.96 -7.91
CA THR A 221 -12.99 -6.60 -8.39
C THR A 221 -13.35 -6.59 -9.88
N ASN A 222 -12.66 -7.38 -10.72
CA ASN A 222 -12.95 -7.41 -12.15
C ASN A 222 -14.25 -8.17 -12.46
N THR A 223 -14.50 -9.34 -11.83
CA THR A 223 -15.80 -10.04 -11.91
C THR A 223 -16.97 -9.10 -11.63
N ARG A 224 -16.85 -8.30 -10.56
CA ARG A 224 -17.85 -7.30 -10.16
C ARG A 224 -18.06 -6.23 -11.24
N ARG A 225 -16.99 -5.67 -11.80
CA ARG A 225 -17.06 -4.68 -12.89
C ARG A 225 -17.78 -5.23 -14.11
N TYR A 226 -17.45 -6.45 -14.56
CA TYR A 226 -18.14 -7.08 -15.70
C TYR A 226 -19.61 -7.35 -15.40
N MET A 227 -19.92 -7.87 -14.21
CA MET A 227 -21.29 -8.15 -13.79
C MET A 227 -22.15 -6.87 -13.79
N LEU A 228 -21.65 -5.78 -13.22
CA LEU A 228 -22.37 -4.50 -13.18
C LEU A 228 -22.50 -3.87 -14.58
N ASN A 229 -21.40 -3.81 -15.34
CA ASN A 229 -21.38 -3.25 -16.69
C ASN A 229 -22.34 -3.96 -17.64
N ASN A 230 -22.30 -5.30 -17.68
CA ASN A 230 -23.16 -6.07 -18.57
C ASN A 230 -24.63 -6.06 -18.11
N ASN A 231 -24.90 -6.04 -16.79
CA ASN A 231 -26.27 -5.87 -16.29
C ASN A 231 -26.87 -4.52 -16.72
N LEU A 232 -26.11 -3.42 -16.59
CA LEU A 232 -26.56 -2.09 -17.02
C LEU A 232 -26.73 -2.02 -18.54
N PHE A 233 -25.82 -2.64 -19.31
CA PHE A 233 -25.93 -2.77 -20.75
C PHE A 233 -27.21 -3.52 -21.16
N PHE A 234 -27.43 -4.75 -20.68
CA PHE A 234 -28.62 -5.53 -21.04
C PHE A 234 -29.91 -4.83 -20.59
N ALA A 235 -29.96 -4.35 -19.35
CA ALA A 235 -31.17 -3.78 -18.77
C ALA A 235 -31.65 -2.51 -19.49
N LEU A 236 -30.76 -1.57 -19.79
CA LEU A 236 -31.12 -0.32 -20.46
C LEU A 236 -31.41 -0.54 -21.95
N THR A 237 -30.60 -1.38 -22.60
CA THR A 237 -30.78 -1.72 -24.02
C THR A 237 -32.12 -2.43 -24.25
N LEU A 238 -32.55 -3.32 -23.35
CA LEU A 238 -33.83 -4.04 -23.49
C LEU A 238 -35.05 -3.29 -22.94
N ALA A 239 -34.87 -2.31 -22.05
CA ALA A 239 -35.94 -1.42 -21.59
C ALA A 239 -36.25 -0.27 -22.58
N SER A 240 -35.47 -0.10 -23.65
CA SER A 240 -35.72 0.93 -24.66
C SER A 240 -36.90 0.55 -25.58
N PRO A 241 -37.78 1.49 -25.96
CA PRO A 241 -38.80 1.27 -26.99
C PRO A 241 -38.28 1.51 -28.42
N ASN A 242 -37.07 2.06 -28.56
CA ASN A 242 -36.46 2.47 -29.83
C ASN A 242 -35.61 1.34 -30.44
N ASP A 243 -35.41 1.37 -31.76
CA ASP A 243 -34.53 0.46 -32.50
C ASP A 243 -33.09 0.53 -31.97
N PHE A 244 -32.42 -0.63 -31.92
CA PHE A 244 -31.02 -0.74 -31.46
C PHE A 244 -30.02 -0.07 -32.42
N THR A 245 -30.32 -0.07 -33.72
CA THR A 245 -29.45 0.48 -34.77
C THR A 245 -29.64 1.99 -34.96
N ASN A 246 -30.87 2.49 -34.81
CA ASN A 246 -31.21 3.89 -34.99
C ASN A 246 -32.16 4.38 -33.88
N PRO A 247 -31.65 4.98 -32.78
CA PRO A 247 -32.43 5.28 -31.59
C PRO A 247 -33.51 6.38 -31.78
N SER A 248 -33.58 7.00 -32.96
CA SER A 248 -34.67 7.93 -33.33
C SER A 248 -35.91 7.24 -33.93
N VAL A 249 -35.87 5.92 -34.12
CA VAL A 249 -36.98 5.13 -34.70
C VAL A 249 -37.50 4.16 -33.63
N LEU A 250 -38.82 3.99 -33.55
CA LEU A 250 -39.45 2.97 -32.68
C LEU A 250 -39.22 1.57 -33.25
N LYS A 251 -39.15 0.55 -32.39
CA LYS A 251 -39.10 -0.86 -32.83
C LYS A 251 -40.28 -1.18 -33.76
N THR A 252 -39.99 -1.88 -34.86
CA THR A 252 -40.95 -2.29 -35.89
C THR A 252 -42.08 -3.15 -35.28
N PRO A 253 -43.36 -2.75 -35.37
CA PRO A 253 -44.45 -3.50 -34.75
C PRO A 253 -44.63 -4.89 -35.37
N GLY A 254 -44.77 -5.90 -34.51
CA GLY A 254 -44.97 -7.30 -34.92
C GLY A 254 -43.75 -8.03 -35.50
N ASP A 255 -42.59 -7.38 -35.56
CA ASP A 255 -41.37 -7.93 -36.17
C ASP A 255 -40.75 -9.09 -35.38
N VAL A 256 -40.46 -10.20 -36.06
CA VAL A 256 -39.88 -11.45 -35.54
C VAL A 256 -38.57 -11.21 -34.78
N LEU A 257 -37.80 -10.20 -35.21
CA LEU A 257 -36.54 -9.80 -34.60
C LEU A 257 -36.67 -9.46 -33.10
N TYR A 258 -37.80 -8.87 -32.67
CA TYR A 258 -37.97 -8.36 -31.30
C TYR A 258 -38.73 -9.30 -30.34
N TYR A 259 -39.01 -10.54 -30.73
CA TYR A 259 -39.72 -11.49 -29.86
C TYR A 259 -38.83 -12.00 -28.70
N PRO A 260 -39.41 -12.27 -27.50
CA PRO A 260 -38.68 -12.79 -26.34
C PRO A 260 -37.72 -13.97 -26.61
N PRO A 261 -38.09 -15.05 -27.34
CA PRO A 261 -37.14 -16.12 -27.68
C PRO A 261 -35.95 -15.65 -28.54
N ASN A 262 -36.15 -14.73 -29.48
CA ASN A 262 -35.04 -14.21 -30.30
C ASN A 262 -34.11 -13.32 -29.46
N ILE A 263 -34.66 -12.56 -28.50
CA ILE A 263 -33.87 -11.80 -27.54
C ILE A 263 -32.97 -12.75 -26.73
N VAL A 264 -33.51 -13.85 -26.20
CA VAL A 264 -32.70 -14.85 -25.44
C VAL A 264 -31.62 -15.48 -26.31
N ALA A 265 -31.91 -15.84 -27.56
CA ALA A 265 -30.90 -16.34 -28.50
C ALA A 265 -29.79 -15.31 -28.77
N ASN A 266 -30.16 -14.04 -28.92
CA ASN A 266 -29.24 -12.91 -29.08
C ASN A 266 -28.33 -12.71 -27.85
N LEU A 267 -28.86 -12.81 -26.62
CA LEU A 267 -28.03 -12.78 -25.40
C LEU A 267 -27.05 -13.97 -25.35
N PHE A 268 -27.47 -15.16 -25.80
CA PHE A 268 -26.58 -16.33 -25.83
C PHE A 268 -25.43 -16.17 -26.84
N VAL A 269 -25.69 -15.59 -28.03
CA VAL A 269 -24.63 -15.25 -28.99
C VAL A 269 -23.66 -14.22 -28.40
N TYR A 270 -24.15 -13.23 -27.66
CA TYR A 270 -23.30 -12.27 -26.95
C TYR A 270 -22.35 -12.94 -25.94
N LEU A 271 -22.82 -13.96 -25.21
CA LEU A 271 -21.97 -14.75 -24.30
C LEU A 271 -20.87 -15.51 -25.07
N LEU A 272 -21.23 -16.17 -26.18
CA LEU A 272 -20.27 -16.86 -27.03
C LEU A 272 -19.21 -15.91 -27.62
N LEU A 273 -19.58 -14.65 -27.91
CA LEU A 273 -18.63 -13.62 -28.35
C LEU A 273 -17.65 -13.20 -27.26
N GLY A 274 -18.10 -13.13 -26.00
CA GLY A 274 -17.20 -12.95 -24.85
C GLY A 274 -16.21 -14.11 -24.71
N VAL A 275 -16.68 -15.35 -24.88
CA VAL A 275 -15.82 -16.56 -24.88
C VAL A 275 -14.82 -16.54 -26.05
N LEU A 276 -15.24 -16.09 -27.24
CA LEU A 276 -14.35 -15.98 -28.41
C LEU A 276 -13.21 -14.99 -28.16
N GLY A 277 -13.50 -13.82 -27.58
CA GLY A 277 -12.47 -12.84 -27.23
C GLY A 277 -11.50 -13.36 -26.17
N ALA A 278 -12.00 -14.10 -25.19
CA ALA A 278 -11.18 -14.80 -24.20
C ALA A 278 -10.26 -15.86 -24.84
N VAL A 279 -10.75 -16.64 -25.82
CA VAL A 279 -9.93 -17.61 -26.56
C VAL A 279 -8.85 -16.90 -27.37
N ILE A 280 -9.16 -15.77 -28.03
CA ILE A 280 -8.18 -14.97 -28.76
C ILE A 280 -7.10 -14.42 -27.80
N ALA A 281 -7.49 -13.87 -26.64
CA ALA A 281 -6.56 -13.40 -25.61
C ALA A 281 -5.58 -14.51 -25.16
N ASN A 282 -6.09 -15.73 -25.00
CA ASN A 282 -5.27 -16.87 -24.63
C ASN A 282 -4.29 -17.23 -25.76
N LEU A 283 -4.78 -17.49 -26.99
CA LEU A 283 -3.96 -17.90 -28.15
C LEU A 283 -2.80 -16.93 -28.44
N VAL A 284 -3.05 -15.63 -28.28
CA VAL A 284 -2.08 -14.55 -28.45
C VAL A 284 -0.87 -14.63 -27.50
N LEU A 285 -0.99 -15.34 -26.37
CA LEU A 285 0.11 -15.56 -25.44
C LEU A 285 0.87 -16.87 -25.67
N TRP A 286 0.34 -17.79 -26.47
CA TRP A 286 1.06 -18.99 -26.91
C TRP A 286 2.02 -18.69 -28.07
N VAL A 287 1.68 -17.72 -28.93
CA VAL A 287 2.44 -17.35 -30.13
C VAL A 287 3.25 -16.08 -29.86
N PRO A 288 4.53 -15.98 -30.29
CA PRO A 288 5.36 -17.03 -30.90
C PRO A 288 5.90 -18.08 -29.91
N TYR A 289 5.91 -17.81 -28.60
CA TYR A 289 6.29 -18.78 -27.57
C TYR A 289 5.49 -18.57 -26.27
N PRO A 290 5.15 -19.65 -25.54
CA PRO A 290 4.29 -19.60 -24.36
C PRO A 290 5.01 -19.06 -23.11
N MET A 291 4.36 -18.12 -22.43
CA MET A 291 4.83 -17.51 -21.18
C MET A 291 4.25 -18.20 -19.94
N PHE A 292 4.91 -19.27 -19.49
CA PHE A 292 4.52 -20.03 -18.29
C PHE A 292 4.94 -19.33 -17.00
N GLY A 293 3.99 -19.19 -16.07
CA GLY A 293 4.24 -18.70 -14.71
C GLY A 293 5.13 -19.65 -13.90
N ILE A 294 5.00 -20.98 -14.11
CA ILE A 294 5.85 -21.98 -13.45
C ILE A 294 7.34 -21.71 -13.72
N ARG A 295 7.72 -21.43 -14.97
CA ARG A 295 9.14 -21.21 -15.33
C ARG A 295 9.70 -19.94 -14.71
N GLN A 296 8.92 -18.86 -14.65
CA GLN A 296 9.33 -17.63 -13.97
C GLN A 296 9.48 -17.87 -12.47
N LEU A 297 8.52 -18.58 -11.86
CA LEU A 297 8.57 -18.92 -10.43
C LEU A 297 9.77 -19.82 -10.10
N GLU A 298 10.07 -20.82 -10.93
CA GLU A 298 11.21 -21.73 -10.77
C GLU A 298 12.57 -20.98 -10.81
N VAL A 299 12.74 -19.99 -11.69
CA VAL A 299 13.94 -19.13 -11.73
C VAL A 299 14.10 -18.32 -10.43
N HIS A 300 12.99 -17.83 -9.85
CA HIS A 300 13.04 -17.15 -8.56
C HIS A 300 13.27 -18.11 -7.39
N THR A 301 12.63 -19.28 -7.35
CA THR A 301 12.72 -20.23 -6.22
C THR A 301 14.06 -20.97 -6.17
N THR A 302 14.62 -21.38 -7.32
CA THR A 302 15.96 -22.01 -7.37
C THR A 302 17.05 -21.10 -6.83
N THR A 303 16.92 -19.78 -7.04
CA THR A 303 17.89 -18.78 -6.55
C THR A 303 17.58 -18.28 -5.13
N CYS A 304 16.55 -18.78 -4.44
CA CYS A 304 16.18 -18.31 -3.09
C CYS A 304 17.22 -18.65 -2.02
N ALA A 305 17.71 -19.90 -1.99
CA ALA A 305 18.69 -20.35 -0.99
C ALA A 305 19.95 -19.46 -1.03
N ALA A 306 20.56 -19.30 -2.21
CA ALA A 306 21.70 -18.41 -2.41
C ALA A 306 21.43 -16.93 -2.08
N SER A 307 20.18 -16.47 -2.11
CA SER A 307 19.83 -15.10 -1.69
C SER A 307 19.77 -14.95 -0.17
N LEU A 308 19.44 -16.03 0.55
CA LEU A 308 19.50 -16.07 2.02
C LEU A 308 20.94 -16.23 2.51
N ASP A 309 21.74 -17.08 1.85
CA ASP A 309 23.18 -17.23 2.12
C ASP A 309 23.90 -15.88 1.97
N ASP A 310 23.72 -15.18 0.84
CA ASP A 310 24.26 -13.83 0.58
C ASP A 310 23.96 -12.80 1.69
N LEU A 311 22.82 -12.93 2.37
CA LEU A 311 22.38 -12.06 3.46
C LEU A 311 22.93 -12.51 4.81
N LEU A 312 22.88 -13.82 5.09
CA LEU A 312 23.35 -14.43 6.34
C LEU A 312 24.87 -14.30 6.47
N ASP A 313 25.62 -14.61 5.40
CA ASP A 313 27.08 -14.44 5.33
C ASP A 313 27.46 -12.99 5.62
N LEU A 314 26.79 -12.03 4.97
CA LEU A 314 27.08 -10.60 5.14
C LEU A 314 26.74 -10.08 6.54
N LEU A 315 25.80 -10.70 7.24
CA LEU A 315 25.43 -10.40 8.63
C LEU A 315 26.40 -11.01 9.63
N VAL A 316 26.78 -12.29 9.47
CA VAL A 316 27.72 -12.96 10.36
C VAL A 316 29.12 -12.35 10.23
N ASP A 317 29.59 -12.11 9.01
CA ASP A 317 30.89 -11.43 8.79
C ASP A 317 30.92 -10.03 9.42
N ALA A 318 29.79 -9.31 9.38
CA ALA A 318 29.66 -7.98 9.98
C ALA A 318 29.73 -8.02 11.52
N CYS A 319 29.20 -9.06 12.14
CA CYS A 319 29.28 -9.29 13.59
C CYS A 319 30.69 -9.75 14.01
N CYS A 320 31.30 -10.67 13.26
CA CYS A 320 32.55 -11.34 13.61
C CYS A 320 33.81 -10.51 13.37
N PHE A 321 33.93 -9.79 12.24
CA PHE A 321 35.23 -9.30 11.74
C PHE A 321 35.48 -7.79 11.85
N LYS A 322 34.53 -6.98 12.34
CA LYS A 322 34.55 -5.54 12.02
C LYS A 322 35.67 -4.73 12.69
N THR A 323 36.64 -4.31 11.88
CA THR A 323 37.62 -3.26 12.19
C THR A 323 37.05 -1.84 12.00
N LYS A 324 37.58 -0.90 12.78
CA LYS A 324 37.03 0.41 13.21
C LYS A 324 36.63 1.48 12.14
N ASP A 325 36.54 1.17 10.85
CA ASP A 325 36.36 2.20 9.82
C ASP A 325 34.89 2.57 9.54
N VAL A 326 34.56 3.85 9.79
CA VAL A 326 33.19 4.41 9.74
C VAL A 326 32.60 4.41 8.32
N ASP A 327 33.41 4.65 7.30
CA ASP A 327 32.92 4.69 5.91
C ASP A 327 32.62 3.29 5.36
N HIS A 328 33.38 2.28 5.79
CA HIS A 328 33.09 0.88 5.47
C HIS A 328 31.80 0.39 6.16
N LEU A 329 31.48 0.88 7.36
CA LEU A 329 30.20 0.64 8.03
C LEU A 329 29.02 1.18 7.20
N LYS A 330 29.07 2.45 6.77
CA LYS A 330 28.00 3.05 5.94
C LYS A 330 27.83 2.34 4.61
N PHE A 331 28.93 1.99 3.94
CA PHE A 331 28.88 1.24 2.69
C PHE A 331 28.24 -0.14 2.88
N LEU A 332 28.59 -0.84 3.96
CA LEU A 332 28.00 -2.14 4.30
C LEU A 332 26.49 -2.04 4.58
N GLN A 333 26.07 -1.05 5.37
CA GLN A 333 24.65 -0.79 5.65
C GLN A 333 23.87 -0.55 4.34
N LEU A 334 24.38 0.29 3.44
CA LEU A 334 23.76 0.55 2.14
C LEU A 334 23.71 -0.70 1.25
N LYS A 335 24.78 -1.52 1.24
CA LYS A 335 24.82 -2.80 0.49
C LYS A 335 23.77 -3.78 1.02
N LEU A 336 23.68 -3.92 2.34
CA LEU A 336 22.79 -4.86 3.02
C LEU A 336 21.33 -4.42 2.93
N GLN A 337 21.03 -3.13 3.11
CA GLN A 337 19.70 -2.57 2.87
C GLN A 337 19.22 -2.85 1.43
N ARG A 338 20.07 -2.59 0.42
CA ARG A 338 19.73 -2.89 -0.98
C ARG A 338 19.45 -4.38 -1.21
N LYS A 339 20.19 -5.28 -0.57
CA LYS A 339 19.98 -6.74 -0.65
C LYS A 339 18.68 -7.18 0.04
N PHE A 340 18.31 -6.54 1.15
CA PHE A 340 17.00 -6.76 1.78
C PHE A 340 15.85 -6.28 0.89
N ASP A 341 15.98 -5.12 0.26
CA ASP A 341 14.95 -4.58 -0.64
C ASP A 341 14.77 -5.51 -1.87
N GLU A 342 15.88 -6.00 -2.45
CA GLU A 342 15.90 -7.01 -3.53
C GLU A 342 15.22 -8.33 -3.10
N ALA A 343 15.47 -8.82 -1.87
CA ALA A 343 14.84 -10.02 -1.34
C ALA A 343 13.32 -9.84 -1.09
N VAL A 344 12.89 -8.68 -0.60
CA VAL A 344 11.47 -8.36 -0.39
C VAL A 344 10.72 -8.24 -1.72
N GLU A 345 11.30 -7.58 -2.72
CA GLU A 345 10.74 -7.50 -4.07
C GLU A 345 10.60 -8.90 -4.69
N LYS A 346 11.63 -9.73 -4.55
CA LYS A 346 11.62 -11.13 -4.99
C LYS A 346 10.54 -11.97 -4.29
N HIS A 347 10.34 -11.80 -2.98
CA HIS A 347 9.25 -12.46 -2.25
C HIS A 347 7.87 -12.07 -2.81
N ALA A 348 7.62 -10.76 -2.97
CA ALA A 348 6.35 -10.26 -3.52
C ALA A 348 6.11 -10.76 -4.96
N ALA A 349 7.15 -10.84 -5.79
CA ALA A 349 7.05 -11.41 -7.13
C ALA A 349 6.70 -12.91 -7.12
N MET A 350 7.32 -13.68 -6.20
CA MET A 350 6.99 -15.10 -6.03
C MET A 350 5.54 -15.30 -5.55
N GLU A 351 5.06 -14.50 -4.60
CA GLU A 351 3.66 -14.57 -4.14
C GLU A 351 2.67 -14.26 -5.27
N ALA A 352 2.96 -13.24 -6.09
CA ALA A 352 2.12 -12.90 -7.25
C ALA A 352 2.07 -14.04 -8.27
N LEU A 353 3.23 -14.59 -8.67
CA LEU A 353 3.31 -15.74 -9.59
C LEU A 353 2.62 -16.98 -9.02
N LEU A 354 2.73 -17.22 -7.71
CA LEU A 354 2.05 -18.33 -7.03
C LEU A 354 0.52 -18.23 -7.12
N GLN A 355 -0.04 -17.02 -7.17
CA GLN A 355 -1.48 -16.80 -7.39
C GLN A 355 -1.92 -17.11 -8.83
N ASP A 356 -1.03 -17.02 -9.82
CA ASP A 356 -1.34 -17.25 -11.24
C ASP A 356 -1.16 -18.73 -11.66
N VAL A 357 -0.21 -19.45 -11.05
CA VAL A 357 0.21 -20.82 -11.45
C VAL A 357 -0.86 -21.92 -11.28
N TRP A 358 -1.98 -21.66 -10.61
CA TRP A 358 -3.02 -22.68 -10.34
C TRP A 358 -3.57 -23.39 -11.59
N TRP A 359 -3.79 -22.67 -12.69
CA TRP A 359 -4.37 -23.26 -13.90
C TRP A 359 -3.36 -24.18 -14.63
N GLU A 360 -2.06 -23.86 -14.60
CA GLU A 360 -0.99 -24.67 -15.22
C GLU A 360 -0.99 -26.09 -14.62
N GLN A 361 -1.43 -26.19 -13.36
CA GLN A 361 -1.59 -27.45 -12.64
C GLN A 361 -2.91 -28.15 -12.95
N LEU A 362 -4.01 -27.42 -13.15
CA LEU A 362 -5.27 -28.02 -13.61
C LEU A 362 -5.15 -28.61 -15.02
N VAL A 363 -4.33 -28.02 -15.89
CA VAL A 363 -4.07 -28.52 -17.26
C VAL A 363 -3.00 -29.62 -17.30
N GLY A 364 -2.44 -30.01 -16.15
CA GLY A 364 -1.47 -31.11 -16.06
C GLY A 364 -0.04 -30.75 -16.48
N LEU A 365 0.28 -29.48 -16.78
CA LEU A 365 1.63 -29.03 -17.14
C LEU A 365 2.65 -29.21 -15.99
N HIS A 366 2.15 -29.44 -14.77
CA HIS A 366 2.95 -29.86 -13.62
C HIS A 366 3.66 -31.23 -13.79
N LEU A 367 3.18 -32.11 -14.67
CA LEU A 367 3.80 -33.40 -14.98
C LEU A 367 5.10 -33.23 -15.79
N PRO A 368 5.10 -32.60 -16.97
CA PRO A 368 6.32 -32.37 -17.75
C PRO A 368 7.28 -31.38 -17.08
N LEU A 369 6.79 -30.40 -16.32
CA LEU A 369 7.62 -29.41 -15.61
C LEU A 369 8.01 -29.85 -14.18
N ARG A 370 7.60 -31.05 -13.72
CA ARG A 370 7.83 -31.59 -12.35
C ARG A 370 7.44 -30.68 -11.17
N PHE A 371 6.70 -29.60 -11.40
CA PHE A 371 6.47 -28.53 -10.44
C PHE A 371 5.24 -28.76 -9.55
N ARG A 372 5.37 -28.74 -8.22
CA ARG A 372 4.23 -28.84 -7.27
C ARG A 372 4.05 -27.57 -6.45
N ARG A 373 2.87 -26.93 -6.57
CA ARG A 373 2.53 -25.70 -5.82
C ARG A 373 2.35 -25.99 -4.34
N SER A 374 1.85 -27.16 -3.96
CA SER A 374 1.76 -27.57 -2.57
C SER A 374 3.13 -27.63 -1.88
N SER A 375 4.19 -27.93 -2.63
CA SER A 375 5.58 -27.97 -2.15
C SER A 375 6.24 -26.59 -2.15
N ILE A 376 6.02 -25.81 -3.20
CA ILE A 376 6.64 -24.48 -3.38
C ILE A 376 5.94 -23.37 -2.57
N GLN A 377 4.64 -23.49 -2.28
CA GLN A 377 3.91 -22.50 -1.46
C GLN A 377 4.49 -22.38 -0.03
N PRO A 378 4.74 -23.49 0.71
CA PRO A 378 5.48 -23.43 1.97
C PRO A 378 6.90 -22.87 1.83
N LEU A 379 7.62 -23.19 0.75
CA LEU A 379 8.98 -22.67 0.52
C LEU A 379 9.00 -21.14 0.37
N VAL A 380 8.06 -20.56 -0.38
CA VAL A 380 7.94 -19.09 -0.52
C VAL A 380 7.62 -18.45 0.83
N ALA A 381 6.69 -19.03 1.60
CA ALA A 381 6.37 -18.56 2.96
C ALA A 381 7.54 -18.70 3.95
N LEU A 382 8.38 -19.73 3.80
CA LEU A 382 9.62 -19.89 4.56
C LEU A 382 10.62 -18.79 4.19
N PHE A 383 10.81 -18.51 2.90
CA PHE A 383 11.70 -17.44 2.44
C PHE A 383 11.28 -16.07 3.01
N GLY A 384 9.99 -15.74 3.00
CA GLY A 384 9.46 -14.52 3.64
C GLY A 384 9.81 -14.45 5.13
N ALA A 385 9.53 -15.51 5.88
CA ALA A 385 9.86 -15.59 7.31
C ALA A 385 11.37 -15.49 7.59
N GLN A 386 12.23 -16.08 6.74
CA GLN A 386 13.68 -15.96 6.92
C GLN A 386 14.21 -14.55 6.60
N VAL A 387 13.64 -13.85 5.61
CA VAL A 387 13.98 -12.45 5.35
C VAL A 387 13.59 -11.55 6.55
N GLU A 388 12.50 -11.86 7.25
CA GLU A 388 12.11 -11.19 8.50
C GLU A 388 13.06 -11.49 9.66
N ASN A 389 13.46 -12.75 9.85
CA ASN A 389 14.45 -13.15 10.87
C ASN A 389 15.82 -12.48 10.64
N LEU A 390 16.31 -12.48 9.41
CA LEU A 390 17.56 -11.81 9.03
C LEU A 390 17.46 -10.28 9.21
N ARG A 391 16.28 -9.68 9.00
CA ARG A 391 16.03 -8.26 9.30
C ARG A 391 16.05 -7.97 10.81
N ALA A 392 15.65 -8.91 11.66
CA ALA A 392 15.82 -8.79 13.11
C ALA A 392 17.31 -8.88 13.52
N MET A 393 18.09 -9.80 12.93
CA MET A 393 19.56 -9.86 13.11
C MET A 393 20.23 -8.52 12.72
N TYR A 394 19.83 -7.93 11.58
CA TYR A 394 20.33 -6.63 11.14
C TYR A 394 20.05 -5.51 12.15
N GLN A 395 18.87 -5.49 12.77
CA GLN A 395 18.51 -4.49 13.78
C GLN A 395 19.29 -4.67 15.09
N ALA A 396 19.60 -5.91 15.49
CA ALA A 396 20.48 -6.16 16.63
C ALA A 396 21.88 -5.57 16.38
N MET A 397 22.41 -5.74 15.16
CA MET A 397 23.69 -5.18 14.72
C MET A 397 23.68 -3.64 14.63
N GLU A 398 22.57 -2.99 14.22
CA GLU A 398 22.47 -1.52 14.25
C GLU A 398 22.54 -0.94 15.68
N LEU A 399 22.17 -1.71 16.69
CA LEU A 399 22.19 -1.31 18.12
C LEU A 399 23.54 -1.61 18.80
N GLU A 400 24.47 -2.28 18.12
CA GLU A 400 25.70 -2.78 18.71
C GLU A 400 26.76 -1.69 18.91
N ARG A 401 27.27 -1.61 20.14
CA ARG A 401 28.44 -0.81 20.48
C ARG A 401 29.65 -1.75 20.56
N TYR A 402 30.44 -1.78 19.50
CA TYR A 402 31.65 -2.61 19.34
C TYR A 402 32.78 -2.23 20.32
N GLU A 403 32.55 -2.46 21.60
CA GLU A 403 33.50 -2.26 22.69
C GLU A 403 34.43 -3.47 22.85
N ASP A 404 35.48 -3.35 23.67
CA ASP A 404 36.52 -4.39 23.77
C ASP A 404 35.98 -5.74 24.29
N LEU A 405 34.85 -5.75 25.01
CA LEU A 405 34.20 -6.96 25.48
C LEU A 405 33.66 -7.83 24.31
N HIS A 406 33.14 -7.22 23.24
CA HIS A 406 32.66 -7.93 22.04
C HIS A 406 33.75 -8.77 21.39
N LYS A 407 34.98 -8.26 21.34
CA LYS A 407 36.13 -8.97 20.74
C LYS A 407 36.48 -10.24 21.51
N HIS A 408 36.35 -10.23 22.83
CA HIS A 408 36.62 -11.39 23.68
C HIS A 408 35.53 -12.46 23.51
N PHE A 409 34.27 -12.05 23.37
CA PHE A 409 33.18 -12.97 23.02
C PHE A 409 33.37 -13.55 21.61
N MET A 410 33.63 -12.72 20.59
CA MET A 410 33.86 -13.20 19.22
C MET A 410 35.07 -14.13 19.12
N ALA A 411 36.19 -13.83 19.80
CA ALA A 411 37.35 -14.71 19.84
C ALA A 411 37.04 -16.11 20.41
N SER A 412 36.01 -16.25 21.27
CA SER A 412 35.58 -17.54 21.81
C SER A 412 34.45 -18.20 21.02
N LEU A 413 33.65 -17.46 20.25
CA LEU A 413 32.39 -17.92 19.67
C LEU A 413 32.38 -17.98 18.14
N GLN A 414 33.31 -17.28 17.47
CA GLN A 414 33.35 -17.15 16.01
C GLN A 414 33.22 -18.51 15.29
N GLN A 415 33.98 -19.52 15.72
CA GLN A 415 33.95 -20.85 15.11
C GLN A 415 32.57 -21.54 15.20
N ASP A 416 31.84 -21.35 16.30
CA ASP A 416 30.53 -21.96 16.52
C ASP A 416 29.41 -21.19 15.82
N VAL A 417 29.54 -19.87 15.67
CA VAL A 417 28.61 -19.06 14.85
C VAL A 417 28.72 -19.45 13.37
N TYR A 418 29.95 -19.62 12.85
CA TYR A 418 30.16 -20.10 11.48
C TYR A 418 29.73 -21.56 11.28
N SER A 419 29.85 -22.45 12.27
CA SER A 419 29.36 -23.83 12.14
C SER A 419 27.83 -23.89 12.04
N VAL A 420 27.13 -23.10 12.88
CA VAL A 420 25.67 -22.93 12.82
C VAL A 420 25.23 -22.36 11.46
N GLN A 421 25.88 -21.30 10.97
CA GLN A 421 25.61 -20.72 9.65
C GLN A 421 25.73 -21.76 8.54
N VAL A 422 26.84 -22.50 8.47
CA VAL A 422 27.07 -23.52 7.43
C VAL A 422 26.00 -24.62 7.47
N HIS A 423 25.63 -25.11 8.66
CA HIS A 423 24.56 -26.11 8.78
C HIS A 423 23.18 -25.56 8.43
N ALA A 424 22.89 -24.30 8.76
CA ALA A 424 21.62 -23.67 8.41
C ALA A 424 21.50 -23.45 6.89
N SER A 425 22.56 -23.00 6.22
CA SER A 425 22.63 -22.92 4.76
C SER A 425 22.46 -24.30 4.10
N GLN A 426 23.15 -25.33 4.59
CA GLN A 426 22.97 -26.72 4.11
C GLN A 426 21.50 -27.17 4.19
N LEU A 427 20.83 -26.90 5.31
CA LEU A 427 19.42 -27.23 5.51
C LEU A 427 18.49 -26.43 4.58
N VAL A 428 18.78 -25.15 4.31
CA VAL A 428 18.03 -24.34 3.33
C VAL A 428 18.18 -24.88 1.91
N HIS A 429 19.37 -25.34 1.51
CA HIS A 429 19.59 -26.02 0.22
C HIS A 429 18.89 -27.37 0.14
N GLU A 430 18.89 -28.17 1.22
CA GLU A 430 18.15 -29.44 1.32
C GLU A 430 16.64 -29.21 1.17
N ILE A 431 16.06 -28.26 1.92
CA ILE A 431 14.64 -27.87 1.83
C ILE A 431 14.30 -27.40 0.42
N SER A 432 15.14 -26.53 -0.17
CA SER A 432 14.94 -26.04 -1.54
C SER A 432 14.94 -27.21 -2.55
N ALA A 433 15.93 -28.09 -2.49
CA ALA A 433 16.04 -29.24 -3.37
C ALA A 433 14.81 -30.16 -3.25
N LEU A 434 14.41 -30.56 -2.04
CA LEU A 434 13.27 -31.45 -1.81
C LEU A 434 11.93 -30.82 -2.25
N ALA A 435 11.77 -29.50 -2.07
CA ALA A 435 10.60 -28.76 -2.53
C ALA A 435 10.49 -28.74 -4.08
N HIS A 436 11.60 -28.59 -4.81
CA HIS A 436 11.62 -28.68 -6.28
C HIS A 436 11.44 -30.12 -6.79
N HIS A 437 11.87 -31.14 -6.04
CA HIS A 437 11.53 -32.55 -6.33
C HIS A 437 10.07 -32.90 -6.03
N GLY A 438 9.34 -32.04 -5.31
CA GLY A 438 7.90 -32.20 -5.07
C GLY A 438 7.55 -33.33 -4.11
N VAL A 439 8.41 -33.66 -3.16
CA VAL A 439 8.20 -34.74 -2.18
C VAL A 439 6.96 -34.45 -1.31
N ILE A 440 6.16 -35.48 -1.01
CA ILE A 440 4.91 -35.35 -0.21
C ILE A 440 5.24 -35.27 1.28
N ASP A 441 6.01 -36.24 1.78
CA ASP A 441 6.50 -36.27 3.16
C ASP A 441 7.98 -35.85 3.15
N MET A 442 8.26 -34.65 3.66
CA MET A 442 9.63 -34.15 3.75
C MET A 442 10.32 -34.79 4.95
N GLN A 443 11.51 -35.33 4.72
CA GLN A 443 12.45 -35.82 5.74
C GLN A 443 13.78 -35.09 5.50
N LEU A 444 14.19 -34.26 6.45
CA LEU A 444 15.38 -33.43 6.39
C LEU A 444 16.48 -34.06 7.24
N SER A 445 17.59 -34.42 6.61
CA SER A 445 18.76 -34.99 7.27
C SER A 445 19.55 -33.95 8.08
N GLY A 446 19.44 -32.67 7.72
CA GLY A 446 20.15 -31.57 8.39
C GLY A 446 19.53 -31.06 9.71
N GLN A 447 18.41 -31.60 10.20
CA GLN A 447 17.76 -31.08 11.42
C GLN A 447 18.54 -31.40 12.70
N ASP A 448 18.75 -32.68 13.00
CA ASP A 448 19.52 -33.16 14.16
C ASP A 448 20.90 -32.48 14.33
N PRO A 449 21.75 -32.32 13.29
CA PRO A 449 23.02 -31.62 13.46
C PRO A 449 22.84 -30.13 13.74
N LEU A 450 21.88 -29.44 13.09
CA LEU A 450 21.66 -28.01 13.33
C LEU A 450 21.21 -27.73 14.76
N ASP A 451 20.23 -28.50 15.26
CA ASP A 451 19.68 -28.36 16.61
C ASP A 451 20.76 -28.59 17.68
N ARG A 452 21.57 -29.65 17.53
CA ARG A 452 22.70 -29.95 18.45
C ARG A 452 23.79 -28.88 18.41
N GLN A 453 24.11 -28.32 17.25
CA GLN A 453 25.11 -27.25 17.13
C GLN A 453 24.61 -25.95 17.74
N MET A 454 23.33 -25.61 17.54
CA MET A 454 22.69 -24.45 18.15
C MET A 454 22.61 -24.58 19.69
N GLU A 455 22.20 -25.73 20.22
CA GLU A 455 22.28 -25.98 21.67
C GLU A 455 23.71 -25.83 22.21
N THR A 456 24.71 -26.28 21.44
CA THR A 456 26.12 -26.20 21.82
C THR A 456 26.60 -24.75 21.83
N LEU A 457 26.20 -23.94 20.84
CA LEU A 457 26.46 -22.50 20.78
C LEU A 457 25.83 -21.78 21.99
N LEU A 458 24.56 -22.06 22.32
CA LEU A 458 23.88 -21.44 23.46
C LEU A 458 24.53 -21.79 24.81
N LYS A 459 24.96 -23.05 24.99
CA LYS A 459 25.69 -23.50 26.19
C LYS A 459 27.05 -22.81 26.29
N ARG A 460 27.84 -22.84 25.21
CA ARG A 460 29.16 -22.16 25.15
C ARG A 460 29.08 -20.65 25.30
N PHE A 461 28.04 -20.01 24.78
CA PHE A 461 27.78 -18.59 24.96
C PHE A 461 27.62 -18.25 26.45
N HIS A 462 26.84 -19.04 27.19
CA HIS A 462 26.66 -18.88 28.63
C HIS A 462 27.96 -19.16 29.43
N ASP A 463 28.66 -20.25 29.11
CA ASP A 463 29.93 -20.60 29.77
C ASP A 463 30.99 -19.52 29.54
N ALA A 464 31.12 -19.04 28.30
CA ALA A 464 32.02 -17.94 27.93
C ALA A 464 31.66 -16.64 28.66
N GLN A 465 30.37 -16.32 28.82
CA GLN A 465 29.93 -15.16 29.59
C GLN A 465 30.38 -15.24 31.06
N GLY A 466 30.17 -16.39 31.71
CA GLY A 466 30.61 -16.63 33.09
C GLY A 466 32.14 -16.53 33.25
N LEU A 467 32.91 -17.04 32.28
CA LEU A 467 34.36 -16.99 32.28
C LEU A 467 34.92 -15.57 32.01
N ILE A 468 34.41 -14.89 30.98
CA ILE A 468 34.89 -13.56 30.57
C ILE A 468 34.60 -12.52 31.67
N TYR A 469 33.41 -12.57 32.29
CA TYR A 469 33.06 -11.62 33.36
C TYR A 469 33.94 -11.81 34.60
N LYS A 470 34.27 -13.06 34.97
CA LYS A 470 35.22 -13.37 36.06
C LYS A 470 36.66 -12.96 35.73
N ALA A 471 37.07 -13.05 34.47
CA ALA A 471 38.45 -12.74 34.06
C ALA A 471 38.74 -11.23 33.89
N HIS A 472 37.75 -10.43 33.47
CA HIS A 472 37.97 -9.02 33.09
C HIS A 472 37.31 -7.98 34.01
N SER A 473 36.54 -8.39 35.03
CA SER A 473 35.80 -7.50 35.96
C SER A 473 35.09 -6.31 35.25
N PRO A 474 34.18 -6.57 34.30
CA PRO A 474 33.71 -5.54 33.37
C PRO A 474 32.81 -4.48 34.04
N THR A 475 33.06 -3.22 33.71
CA THR A 475 32.20 -2.07 34.10
C THR A 475 30.78 -2.21 33.50
N PRO A 476 29.71 -1.74 34.17
CA PRO A 476 28.33 -1.80 33.64
C PRO A 476 28.11 -1.29 32.21
N ARG A 477 28.91 -0.32 31.74
CA ARG A 477 28.86 0.18 30.35
C ARG A 477 29.29 -0.87 29.31
N HIS A 478 30.30 -1.69 29.63
CA HIS A 478 30.73 -2.76 28.73
C HIS A 478 29.66 -3.86 28.62
N VAL A 479 28.95 -4.13 29.72
CA VAL A 479 27.81 -5.07 29.73
C VAL A 479 26.65 -4.51 28.89
N GLU A 480 26.32 -3.21 29.00
CA GLU A 480 25.36 -2.52 28.12
C GLU A 480 25.71 -2.71 26.63
N GLY A 481 26.97 -2.51 26.25
CA GLY A 481 27.45 -2.70 24.87
C GLY A 481 27.34 -4.14 24.34
N THR A 482 27.21 -5.13 25.23
CA THR A 482 27.12 -6.57 24.87
C THR A 482 25.67 -7.08 24.80
N MET A 483 24.67 -6.26 25.16
CA MET A 483 23.25 -6.66 25.09
C MET A 483 22.75 -6.88 23.65
N SER A 484 23.32 -6.17 22.67
CA SER A 484 23.07 -6.37 21.23
C SER A 484 23.41 -7.79 20.78
N LEU A 485 24.58 -8.29 21.20
CA LEU A 485 25.06 -9.63 20.84
C LEU A 485 24.12 -10.74 21.33
N HIS A 486 23.51 -10.57 22.51
CA HIS A 486 22.50 -11.51 23.02
C HIS A 486 21.26 -11.55 22.12
N VAL A 487 20.81 -10.39 21.62
CA VAL A 487 19.70 -10.32 20.65
C VAL A 487 20.11 -10.91 19.30
N PHE A 488 21.34 -10.68 18.83
CA PHE A 488 21.87 -11.28 17.61
C PHE A 488 21.84 -12.82 17.69
N VAL A 489 22.40 -13.40 18.76
CA VAL A 489 22.38 -14.86 18.99
C VAL A 489 20.94 -15.39 19.10
N PHE A 490 20.03 -14.68 19.78
CA PHE A 490 18.61 -15.07 19.81
C PHE A 490 17.94 -15.02 18.42
N SER A 491 18.25 -14.01 17.59
CA SER A 491 17.71 -13.94 16.23
C SER A 491 18.28 -15.02 15.29
N LEU A 492 19.51 -15.51 15.55
CA LEU A 492 20.08 -16.68 14.88
C LEU A 492 19.41 -18.00 15.35
N GLU A 493 19.10 -18.13 16.65
CA GLU A 493 18.24 -19.20 17.19
C GLU A 493 16.85 -19.19 16.53
N LEU A 494 16.23 -18.02 16.34
CA LEU A 494 14.94 -17.91 15.67
C LEU A 494 15.00 -18.29 14.17
N TYR A 495 16.07 -17.91 13.48
CA TYR A 495 16.37 -18.33 12.11
C TYR A 495 16.47 -19.87 12.02
N CYS A 496 17.24 -20.51 12.90
CA CYS A 496 17.38 -21.97 12.93
C CYS A 496 16.08 -22.67 13.32
N LYS A 497 15.39 -22.21 14.37
CA LYS A 497 14.13 -22.79 14.85
C LYS A 497 13.04 -22.80 13.76
N THR A 498 12.94 -21.74 12.97
CA THR A 498 11.96 -21.68 11.85
C THR A 498 12.31 -22.63 10.69
N LEU A 499 13.57 -23.04 10.53
CA LEU A 499 13.97 -24.15 9.64
C LEU A 499 13.64 -25.52 10.24
N LEU A 500 13.84 -25.70 11.55
CA LEU A 500 13.53 -26.96 12.26
C LEU A 500 12.02 -27.24 12.29
N GLU A 501 11.19 -26.24 12.58
CA GLU A 501 9.73 -26.35 12.55
C GLU A 501 9.14 -26.59 11.14
N PHE A 502 9.92 -26.30 10.07
CA PHE A 502 9.43 -26.37 8.69
C PHE A 502 8.95 -27.77 8.31
N GLN A 503 9.68 -28.83 8.67
CA GLN A 503 9.30 -30.22 8.34
C GLN A 503 7.93 -30.59 8.93
N ALA A 504 7.73 -30.31 10.23
CA ALA A 504 6.46 -30.59 10.91
C ALA A 504 5.30 -29.78 10.28
N LYS A 505 5.54 -28.50 9.99
CA LYS A 505 4.56 -27.62 9.35
C LYS A 505 4.23 -28.05 7.91
N TYR A 506 5.22 -28.51 7.15
CA TYR A 506 5.06 -29.00 5.78
C TYR A 506 4.26 -30.30 5.74
N ASN A 507 4.63 -31.30 6.54
CA ASN A 507 3.97 -32.60 6.60
C ASN A 507 2.53 -32.51 7.16
N ALA A 508 2.24 -31.49 7.99
CA ALA A 508 0.88 -31.20 8.45
C ALA A 508 -0.04 -30.56 7.38
N THR A 509 0.49 -30.08 6.25
CA THR A 509 -0.35 -29.49 5.19
C THR A 509 -0.98 -30.55 4.28
N ALA A 510 -2.28 -30.43 4.03
CA ALA A 510 -3.01 -31.36 3.17
C ALA A 510 -2.60 -31.21 1.69
N HIS A 511 -1.71 -32.08 1.22
CA HIS A 511 -1.22 -32.09 -0.17
C HIS A 511 -2.24 -32.60 -1.20
N HIS A 512 -3.31 -33.30 -0.76
CA HIS A 512 -4.33 -33.86 -1.67
C HIS A 512 -5.30 -32.82 -2.25
N THR A 513 -5.35 -32.74 -3.59
CA THR A 513 -6.16 -31.77 -4.35
C THR A 513 -7.65 -31.77 -3.97
N ALA A 514 -8.27 -32.94 -3.79
CA ALA A 514 -9.70 -33.06 -3.49
C ALA A 514 -10.07 -32.41 -2.13
N GLN A 515 -9.27 -32.67 -1.08
CA GLN A 515 -9.47 -32.06 0.23
C GLN A 515 -9.24 -30.54 0.19
N ARG A 516 -8.22 -30.08 -0.56
CA ARG A 516 -7.99 -28.64 -0.77
C ARG A 516 -9.17 -27.97 -1.47
N MET A 517 -9.77 -28.61 -2.48
CA MET A 517 -10.94 -28.08 -3.20
C MET A 517 -12.16 -27.96 -2.27
N VAL A 518 -12.46 -28.99 -1.47
CA VAL A 518 -13.56 -28.93 -0.49
C VAL A 518 -13.33 -27.83 0.55
N ASN A 519 -12.11 -27.75 1.12
CA ASN A 519 -11.76 -26.72 2.09
C ASN A 519 -11.83 -25.30 1.49
N PHE A 520 -11.38 -25.11 0.25
CA PHE A 520 -11.48 -23.84 -0.47
C PHE A 520 -12.94 -23.44 -0.72
N THR A 521 -13.76 -24.35 -1.25
CA THR A 521 -15.19 -24.10 -1.51
C THR A 521 -15.93 -23.78 -0.21
N LYS A 522 -15.66 -24.52 0.87
CA LYS A 522 -16.22 -24.24 2.21
C LYS A 522 -15.80 -22.87 2.72
N ALA A 523 -14.52 -22.52 2.64
CA ALA A 523 -14.01 -21.22 3.09
C ALA A 523 -14.58 -20.05 2.27
N LYS A 524 -14.68 -20.20 0.94
CA LYS A 524 -15.27 -19.18 0.07
C LYS A 524 -16.78 -19.04 0.29
N LEU A 525 -17.52 -20.14 0.45
CA LEU A 525 -18.95 -20.09 0.78
C LEU A 525 -19.19 -19.40 2.14
N TYR A 526 -18.39 -19.75 3.15
CA TYR A 526 -18.43 -19.10 4.46
C TYR A 526 -18.11 -17.60 4.38
N SER A 527 -17.15 -17.19 3.54
CA SER A 527 -16.76 -15.79 3.37
C SER A 527 -17.89 -14.87 2.88
N TYR A 528 -18.90 -15.41 2.17
CA TYR A 528 -20.09 -14.66 1.77
C TYR A 528 -21.05 -14.39 2.95
N ILE A 529 -21.02 -15.22 3.99
CA ILE A 529 -21.92 -15.15 5.15
C ILE A 529 -21.24 -14.46 6.35
N ASP A 530 -19.92 -14.49 6.41
CA ASP A 530 -19.13 -13.94 7.51
C ASP A 530 -19.36 -12.41 7.69
N PRO A 531 -19.91 -11.97 8.84
CA PRO A 531 -20.17 -10.54 9.09
C PRO A 531 -18.90 -9.69 9.12
N ALA A 532 -17.72 -10.27 9.39
CA ALA A 532 -16.45 -9.54 9.36
C ALA A 532 -16.13 -8.95 7.98
N ASN A 533 -16.66 -9.53 6.90
CA ASN A 533 -16.47 -9.05 5.53
C ASN A 533 -17.38 -7.87 5.14
N TYR A 534 -18.24 -7.39 6.05
CA TYR A 534 -19.21 -6.32 5.83
C TYR A 534 -19.06 -5.15 6.83
N PRO A 535 -17.85 -4.54 6.98
CA PRO A 535 -17.67 -3.42 7.89
C PRO A 535 -18.50 -2.19 7.45
N PRO A 536 -18.92 -1.32 8.38
CA PRO A 536 -19.78 -0.17 8.07
C PRO A 536 -19.16 0.82 7.06
N ALA A 537 -17.82 0.90 7.00
CA ALA A 537 -17.11 1.65 5.98
C ALA A 537 -17.37 1.13 4.55
N LYS A 538 -17.43 -0.20 4.37
CA LYS A 538 -17.72 -0.85 3.09
C LYS A 538 -19.20 -0.69 2.71
N LEU A 539 -20.12 -0.76 3.68
CA LEU A 539 -21.54 -0.48 3.44
C LEU A 539 -21.76 0.94 2.91
N LEU A 540 -21.05 1.93 3.47
CA LEU A 540 -21.11 3.30 2.97
C LEU A 540 -20.55 3.42 1.54
N THR A 541 -19.38 2.84 1.23
CA THR A 541 -18.83 2.92 -0.14
C THR A 541 -19.71 2.21 -1.16
N THR A 542 -20.35 1.09 -0.77
CA THR A 542 -21.41 0.45 -1.55
C THR A 542 -22.58 1.40 -1.81
N PHE A 543 -23.09 2.08 -0.79
CA PHE A 543 -24.20 3.03 -0.91
C PHE A 543 -23.86 4.24 -1.80
N LYS A 544 -22.65 4.79 -1.68
CA LYS A 544 -22.13 5.86 -2.58
C LYS A 544 -22.25 5.46 -4.06
N ALA A 545 -21.71 4.29 -4.40
CA ALA A 545 -21.68 3.81 -5.78
C ALA A 545 -23.08 3.47 -6.30
N TRP A 546 -23.95 2.91 -5.45
CA TRP A 546 -25.34 2.61 -5.79
C TRP A 546 -26.13 3.87 -6.16
N ILE A 547 -25.96 4.98 -5.40
CA ILE A 547 -26.54 6.28 -5.74
C ILE A 547 -25.98 6.83 -7.07
N ALA A 548 -24.68 6.73 -7.30
CA ALA A 548 -24.07 7.20 -8.55
C ALA A 548 -24.63 6.47 -9.78
N ILE A 549 -24.78 5.14 -9.69
CA ILE A 549 -25.38 4.33 -10.77
C ILE A 549 -26.86 4.68 -10.98
N LEU A 550 -27.62 4.94 -9.91
CA LEU A 550 -29.03 5.36 -10.00
C LEU A 550 -29.19 6.67 -10.80
N PHE A 551 -28.45 7.72 -10.44
CA PHE A 551 -28.50 8.99 -11.18
C PHE A 551 -28.00 8.84 -12.63
N ALA A 552 -26.96 8.03 -12.87
CA ALA A 552 -26.47 7.74 -14.21
C ALA A 552 -27.51 7.01 -15.09
N CYS A 553 -28.31 6.11 -14.52
CA CYS A 553 -29.41 5.45 -15.23
C CYS A 553 -30.53 6.45 -15.59
N LEU A 554 -30.91 7.34 -14.67
CA LEU A 554 -31.93 8.37 -14.93
C LEU A 554 -31.48 9.31 -16.06
N ILE A 555 -30.24 9.81 -16.02
CA ILE A 555 -29.70 10.69 -17.06
C ILE A 555 -29.54 9.96 -18.41
N SER A 556 -29.14 8.69 -18.39
CA SER A 556 -29.10 7.84 -19.60
C SER A 556 -30.45 7.78 -20.32
N VAL A 557 -31.55 7.57 -19.58
CA VAL A 557 -32.90 7.50 -20.15
C VAL A 557 -33.40 8.85 -20.65
N TYR A 558 -33.28 9.92 -19.84
CA TYR A 558 -33.89 11.23 -20.16
C TYR A 558 -33.03 12.16 -21.03
N THR A 559 -31.71 11.93 -21.15
CA THR A 559 -30.80 12.78 -21.94
C THR A 559 -30.20 12.05 -23.15
N PHE A 560 -29.97 10.74 -23.05
CA PHE A 560 -29.21 9.97 -24.05
C PHE A 560 -29.99 8.79 -24.66
N GLY A 561 -31.31 8.72 -24.50
CA GLY A 561 -32.13 7.70 -25.17
C GLY A 561 -31.76 6.27 -24.79
N TYR A 562 -31.65 6.00 -23.49
CA TYR A 562 -31.30 4.69 -22.92
C TYR A 562 -29.85 4.23 -23.23
N SER A 563 -28.95 5.13 -23.67
CA SER A 563 -27.55 4.77 -23.94
C SER A 563 -26.85 4.26 -22.66
N PRO A 564 -26.37 3.00 -22.61
CA PRO A 564 -25.81 2.42 -21.40
C PRO A 564 -24.41 2.97 -21.06
N THR A 565 -23.76 3.70 -21.96
CA THR A 565 -22.37 4.18 -21.84
C THR A 565 -22.10 4.97 -20.55
N THR A 566 -23.00 5.86 -20.13
CA THR A 566 -22.84 6.68 -18.91
C THR A 566 -22.87 5.82 -17.63
N PRO A 567 -23.93 5.02 -17.36
CA PRO A 567 -23.93 4.13 -16.19
C PRO A 567 -22.88 3.01 -16.27
N SER A 568 -22.57 2.49 -17.47
CA SER A 568 -21.43 1.58 -17.69
C SER A 568 -20.09 2.21 -17.30
N ALA A 569 -19.84 3.47 -17.68
CA ALA A 569 -18.63 4.18 -17.29
C ALA A 569 -18.55 4.33 -15.77
N VAL A 570 -19.63 4.70 -15.09
CA VAL A 570 -19.70 4.76 -13.62
C VAL A 570 -19.38 3.39 -13.00
N ALA A 571 -19.95 2.30 -13.54
CA ALA A 571 -19.73 0.94 -13.04
C ALA A 571 -18.29 0.41 -13.26
N ILE A 572 -17.64 0.80 -14.36
CA ILE A 572 -16.23 0.46 -14.64
C ILE A 572 -15.27 1.30 -13.80
N VAL A 573 -15.59 2.58 -13.61
CA VAL A 573 -14.83 3.54 -12.78
C VAL A 573 -14.93 3.19 -11.29
N MET A 574 -16.05 2.61 -10.84
CA MET A 574 -16.21 2.17 -9.46
C MET A 574 -15.14 1.11 -9.06
N SER A 575 -14.46 1.33 -7.94
CA SER A 575 -13.58 0.35 -7.30
C SER A 575 -13.74 0.38 -5.79
N SER A 576 -13.63 -0.78 -5.14
CA SER A 576 -13.83 -0.96 -3.70
C SER A 576 -12.56 -0.74 -2.87
N HIS A 577 -11.77 0.30 -3.17
CA HIS A 577 -10.59 0.63 -2.35
C HIS A 577 -11.01 1.41 -1.09
N VAL A 578 -10.42 1.03 0.04
CA VAL A 578 -10.59 1.70 1.34
C VAL A 578 -9.39 2.62 1.53
N GLY A 579 -9.56 3.87 1.13
CA GLY A 579 -8.47 4.84 0.97
C GLY A 579 -8.92 5.96 0.02
N GLY A 580 -8.24 7.11 0.04
CA GLY A 580 -8.73 8.27 -0.70
C GLY A 580 -8.60 8.08 -2.21
N SER A 581 -9.76 8.03 -2.87
CA SER A 581 -9.98 7.65 -4.27
C SER A 581 -9.20 8.47 -5.31
N PHE A 582 -8.66 9.65 -4.96
CA PHE A 582 -8.20 10.63 -5.94
C PHE A 582 -7.13 10.10 -6.91
N ARG A 583 -6.07 9.44 -6.43
CA ARG A 583 -5.04 8.83 -7.32
C ARG A 583 -5.67 7.90 -8.36
N VAL A 584 -6.52 6.97 -7.90
CA VAL A 584 -7.11 5.96 -8.78
C VAL A 584 -8.15 6.60 -9.70
N THR A 585 -8.88 7.60 -9.23
CA THR A 585 -9.83 8.38 -10.02
C THR A 585 -9.14 9.26 -11.06
N VAL A 586 -8.01 9.91 -10.76
CA VAL A 586 -7.17 10.60 -11.76
C VAL A 586 -6.69 9.63 -12.83
N ASN A 587 -6.21 8.44 -12.46
CA ASN A 587 -5.77 7.45 -13.43
C ASN A 587 -6.93 6.91 -14.29
N ARG A 588 -8.14 6.77 -13.72
CA ARG A 588 -9.36 6.47 -14.50
C ARG A 588 -9.72 7.59 -15.46
N VAL A 589 -9.78 8.83 -14.98
CA VAL A 589 -10.10 10.03 -15.77
C VAL A 589 -9.10 10.19 -16.90
N GLY A 590 -7.80 10.12 -16.61
CA GLY A 590 -6.71 10.18 -17.58
C GLY A 590 -6.80 9.05 -18.63
N GLY A 591 -7.05 7.81 -18.19
CA GLY A 591 -7.26 6.67 -19.09
C GLY A 591 -8.47 6.86 -20.03
N ILE A 592 -9.61 7.30 -19.50
CA ILE A 592 -10.82 7.61 -20.29
C ILE A 592 -10.54 8.77 -21.26
N ILE A 593 -9.95 9.88 -20.80
CA ILE A 593 -9.66 11.04 -21.64
C ILE A 593 -8.70 10.67 -22.77
N ALA A 594 -7.63 9.96 -22.46
CA ALA A 594 -6.66 9.48 -23.46
C ALA A 594 -7.32 8.55 -24.48
N GLY A 595 -8.04 7.52 -24.02
CA GLY A 595 -8.71 6.55 -24.89
C GLY A 595 -9.99 7.03 -25.57
N THR A 596 -10.48 8.25 -25.28
CA THR A 596 -11.67 8.81 -25.95
C THR A 596 -11.36 9.99 -26.84
N ILE A 597 -10.64 11.01 -26.37
CA ILE A 597 -10.41 12.25 -27.13
C ILE A 597 -9.52 11.97 -28.34
N VAL A 598 -8.33 11.39 -28.13
CA VAL A 598 -7.37 11.18 -29.21
C VAL A 598 -7.92 10.19 -30.25
N PRO A 599 -8.50 9.03 -29.87
CA PRO A 599 -9.15 8.13 -30.82
C PRO A 599 -10.36 8.74 -31.54
N SER A 600 -11.17 9.61 -30.90
CA SER A 600 -12.29 10.28 -31.58
C SER A 600 -11.82 11.29 -32.63
N VAL A 601 -10.73 12.02 -32.36
CA VAL A 601 -10.12 12.96 -33.33
C VAL A 601 -9.49 12.19 -34.50
N LEU A 602 -8.77 11.10 -34.23
CA LEU A 602 -8.22 10.24 -35.28
C LEU A 602 -9.34 9.59 -36.13
N LEU A 603 -10.39 9.08 -35.49
CA LEU A 603 -11.56 8.53 -36.18
C LEU A 603 -12.26 9.59 -37.06
N PHE A 604 -12.39 10.83 -36.58
CA PHE A 604 -12.94 11.92 -37.38
C PHE A 604 -12.13 12.16 -38.67
N TYR A 605 -10.80 12.22 -38.59
CA TYR A 605 -9.96 12.36 -39.78
C TYR A 605 -10.05 11.16 -40.71
N ILE A 606 -10.06 9.93 -40.18
CA ILE A 606 -10.27 8.71 -40.98
C ILE A 606 -11.61 8.80 -41.71
N CYS A 607 -12.72 9.01 -40.99
CA CYS A 607 -14.05 9.17 -41.58
C CYS A 607 -14.10 10.27 -42.64
N SER A 608 -13.48 11.43 -42.39
CA SER A 608 -13.52 12.57 -43.33
C SER A 608 -12.76 12.33 -44.62
N TYR A 609 -11.66 11.56 -44.60
CA TYR A 609 -10.82 11.34 -45.79
C TYR A 609 -11.07 10.00 -46.49
N THR A 610 -11.60 8.97 -45.80
CA THR A 610 -11.74 7.61 -46.37
C THR A 610 -13.18 7.16 -46.57
N CYS A 611 -14.19 8.03 -46.40
CA CYS A 611 -15.62 7.70 -46.55
C CYS A 611 -15.98 7.04 -47.91
N GLY A 612 -15.19 7.28 -48.97
CA GLY A 612 -15.38 6.67 -50.30
C GLY A 612 -14.74 5.29 -50.52
N GLN A 613 -13.95 4.75 -49.58
CA GLN A 613 -13.29 3.43 -49.72
C GLN A 613 -13.30 2.66 -48.40
N THR A 614 -14.23 1.70 -48.28
CA THR A 614 -14.43 0.89 -47.06
C THR A 614 -13.20 0.09 -46.63
N VAL A 615 -12.45 -0.48 -47.58
CA VAL A 615 -11.22 -1.24 -47.31
C VAL A 615 -10.12 -0.33 -46.74
N LEU A 616 -9.97 0.87 -47.31
CA LEU A 616 -8.98 1.85 -46.85
C LEU A 616 -9.32 2.37 -45.45
N MET A 617 -10.60 2.66 -45.20
CA MET A 617 -11.13 3.04 -43.89
C MET A 617 -10.85 1.96 -42.83
N ALA A 618 -11.13 0.69 -43.13
CA ALA A 618 -10.86 -0.42 -42.22
C ALA A 618 -9.36 -0.57 -41.92
N ALA A 619 -8.51 -0.51 -42.95
CA ALA A 619 -7.06 -0.62 -42.80
C ALA A 619 -6.47 0.47 -41.88
N PHE A 620 -6.84 1.74 -42.08
CA PHE A 620 -6.39 2.83 -41.19
C PHE A 620 -6.95 2.70 -39.77
N THR A 621 -8.22 2.31 -39.63
CA THR A 621 -8.84 2.12 -38.30
C THR A 621 -8.11 1.03 -37.52
N TYR A 622 -7.84 -0.14 -38.13
CA TYR A 622 -7.12 -1.23 -37.49
C TYR A 622 -5.65 -0.90 -37.21
N ALA A 623 -4.98 -0.12 -38.07
CA ALA A 623 -3.63 0.37 -37.80
C ALA A 623 -3.59 1.29 -36.57
N VAL A 624 -4.56 2.20 -36.42
CA VAL A 624 -4.67 3.06 -35.23
C VAL A 624 -5.01 2.26 -33.97
N VAL A 625 -5.93 1.29 -34.05
CA VAL A 625 -6.22 0.36 -32.93
C VAL A 625 -4.93 -0.37 -32.51
N MET A 626 -4.18 -0.94 -33.45
CA MET A 626 -2.92 -1.65 -33.17
C MET A 626 -1.94 -0.78 -32.39
N VAL A 627 -1.61 0.41 -32.92
CA VAL A 627 -0.62 1.32 -32.31
C VAL A 627 -1.09 1.80 -30.93
N TRP A 628 -2.36 2.21 -30.82
CA TRP A 628 -2.89 2.79 -29.58
C TRP A 628 -3.03 1.76 -28.47
N VAL A 629 -3.51 0.55 -28.78
CA VAL A 629 -3.64 -0.54 -27.82
C VAL A 629 -2.26 -1.05 -27.39
N THR A 630 -1.29 -1.18 -28.30
CA THR A 630 0.09 -1.53 -27.92
C THR A 630 0.72 -0.49 -26.99
N MET A 631 0.62 0.81 -27.28
CA MET A 631 1.14 1.84 -26.36
C MET A 631 0.42 1.84 -25.00
N SER A 632 -0.90 1.67 -25.00
CA SER A 632 -1.72 1.67 -23.78
C SER A 632 -1.48 0.42 -22.90
N MET A 633 -1.35 -0.76 -23.52
CA MET A 633 -1.03 -2.01 -22.80
C MET A 633 0.43 -2.06 -22.35
N PHE A 634 1.36 -1.39 -23.02
CA PHE A 634 2.74 -1.23 -22.53
C PHE A 634 2.78 -0.48 -21.18
N VAL A 635 2.00 0.61 -21.06
CA VAL A 635 1.84 1.33 -19.77
C VAL A 635 1.21 0.42 -18.72
N CYS A 636 0.25 -0.43 -19.09
CA CYS A 636 -0.35 -1.43 -18.20
C CYS A 636 0.70 -2.45 -17.69
N PHE A 637 1.42 -3.11 -18.59
CA PHE A 637 2.36 -4.18 -18.25
C PHE A 637 3.66 -3.70 -17.57
N LYS A 638 3.95 -2.40 -17.62
CA LYS A 638 4.97 -1.77 -16.77
C LYS A 638 4.62 -1.85 -15.27
N ASN A 639 3.37 -2.15 -14.91
CA ASN A 639 2.86 -2.26 -13.53
C ASN A 639 3.16 -1.01 -12.66
N GLY A 640 3.32 0.16 -13.29
CA GLY A 640 3.52 1.43 -12.59
C GLY A 640 2.22 1.99 -12.03
N ILE A 641 2.30 3.15 -11.38
CA ILE A 641 1.14 3.87 -10.81
C ILE A 641 0.05 4.09 -11.89
N GLU A 642 0.47 4.35 -13.12
CA GLU A 642 -0.37 4.63 -14.29
C GLU A 642 -0.93 3.38 -15.00
N ALA A 643 -0.58 2.16 -14.57
CA ALA A 643 -0.92 0.93 -15.30
C ALA A 643 -2.42 0.79 -15.60
N TYR A 644 -3.26 1.16 -14.64
CA TYR A 644 -4.72 1.13 -14.79
C TYR A 644 -5.27 2.20 -15.77
N ALA A 645 -4.57 3.33 -15.92
CA ALA A 645 -4.89 4.32 -16.95
C ALA A 645 -4.63 3.76 -18.35
N GLY A 646 -3.53 3.01 -18.52
CA GLY A 646 -3.22 2.26 -19.74
C GLY A 646 -4.31 1.26 -20.11
N LEU A 647 -4.73 0.43 -19.15
CA LEU A 647 -5.80 -0.56 -19.39
C LEU A 647 -7.13 0.11 -19.81
N ILE A 648 -7.55 1.18 -19.13
CA ILE A 648 -8.79 1.89 -19.48
C ILE A 648 -8.67 2.64 -20.82
N SER A 649 -7.48 3.18 -21.14
CA SER A 649 -7.20 3.79 -22.44
C SER A 649 -7.37 2.78 -23.57
N ALA A 650 -6.77 1.59 -23.45
CA ALA A 650 -6.90 0.51 -24.43
C ALA A 650 -8.36 0.04 -24.62
N PHE A 651 -9.10 -0.08 -23.51
CA PHE A 651 -10.52 -0.45 -23.54
C PHE A 651 -11.39 0.61 -24.23
N THR A 652 -11.31 1.87 -23.79
CA THR A 652 -12.15 2.96 -24.32
C THR A 652 -11.81 3.31 -25.76
N SER A 653 -10.53 3.25 -26.16
CA SER A 653 -10.13 3.44 -27.55
C SER A 653 -10.69 2.36 -28.47
N THR A 654 -10.70 1.11 -28.01
CA THR A 654 -11.28 -0.03 -28.74
C THR A 654 -12.79 0.16 -28.91
N GLN A 655 -13.48 0.63 -27.88
CA GLN A 655 -14.91 0.94 -27.96
C GLN A 655 -15.23 2.07 -28.96
N VAL A 656 -14.42 3.13 -28.98
CA VAL A 656 -14.60 4.30 -29.86
C VAL A 656 -14.27 3.96 -31.32
N LEU A 657 -13.09 3.38 -31.59
CA LEU A 657 -12.60 3.12 -32.94
C LEU A 657 -13.43 2.06 -33.68
N LEU A 658 -13.88 1.01 -32.98
CA LEU A 658 -14.67 -0.07 -33.59
C LEU A 658 -16.15 0.28 -33.81
N LYS A 659 -16.63 1.42 -33.30
CA LYS A 659 -17.98 1.92 -33.62
C LYS A 659 -18.07 2.38 -35.09
N GLY A 660 -16.95 2.86 -35.65
CA GLY A 660 -16.82 3.24 -37.06
C GLY A 660 -17.57 4.52 -37.44
N CYS A 661 -17.67 4.76 -38.75
CA CYS A 661 -18.31 5.93 -39.33
C CYS A 661 -19.80 5.67 -39.65
N ASP A 662 -20.66 5.71 -38.63
CA ASP A 662 -22.11 5.64 -38.84
C ASP A 662 -22.59 6.89 -39.62
N GLY A 663 -23.12 6.69 -40.84
CA GLY A 663 -23.70 7.76 -41.66
C GLY A 663 -22.96 8.15 -42.96
N CYS A 664 -21.99 7.35 -43.44
CA CYS A 664 -21.27 7.60 -44.71
C CYS A 664 -22.11 7.42 -46.01
N GLU A 665 -23.43 7.65 -45.99
CA GLU A 665 -24.32 7.49 -47.16
C GLU A 665 -24.40 8.71 -48.08
N ARG A 666 -24.01 9.92 -47.62
CA ARG A 666 -24.19 11.19 -48.38
C ARG A 666 -23.03 12.18 -48.29
N SER A 667 -21.79 11.71 -48.26
CA SER A 667 -20.58 12.57 -48.34
C SER A 667 -20.40 13.61 -47.22
N THR A 668 -21.32 13.67 -46.25
CA THR A 668 -21.34 14.65 -45.16
C THR A 668 -21.27 13.92 -43.82
N VAL A 669 -20.09 13.87 -43.22
CA VAL A 669 -19.89 13.30 -41.88
C VAL A 669 -20.57 14.21 -40.87
N THR A 670 -21.66 13.76 -40.23
CA THR A 670 -22.28 14.50 -39.12
C THR A 670 -21.45 14.28 -37.85
N PRO A 671 -20.76 15.30 -37.29
CA PRO A 671 -19.80 15.13 -36.19
C PRO A 671 -20.44 14.81 -34.82
N ILE A 672 -21.77 14.69 -34.77
CA ILE A 672 -22.58 14.66 -33.54
C ILE A 672 -22.45 13.33 -32.79
N SER A 673 -22.25 12.20 -33.49
CA SER A 673 -22.18 10.87 -32.87
C SER A 673 -20.94 10.68 -31.99
N SER A 674 -19.75 11.06 -32.48
CA SER A 674 -18.50 11.02 -31.70
C SER A 674 -18.53 11.96 -30.51
N TYR A 675 -19.06 13.18 -30.69
CA TYR A 675 -19.22 14.16 -29.61
C TYR A 675 -20.19 13.66 -28.53
N SER A 676 -21.30 13.00 -28.91
CA SER A 676 -22.26 12.42 -27.98
C SER A 676 -21.65 11.30 -27.13
N ASN A 677 -20.84 10.41 -27.72
CA ASN A 677 -20.12 9.38 -26.96
C ASN A 677 -19.13 10.00 -25.94
N LEU A 678 -18.39 11.04 -26.35
CA LEU A 678 -17.44 11.75 -25.48
C LEU A 678 -18.16 12.42 -24.30
N ALA A 679 -19.29 13.09 -24.56
CA ALA A 679 -20.12 13.72 -23.54
C ALA A 679 -20.73 12.71 -22.54
N GLN A 680 -21.16 11.54 -23.02
CA GLN A 680 -21.69 10.47 -22.18
C GLN A 680 -20.63 9.91 -21.22
N LEU A 681 -19.40 9.72 -21.68
CA LEU A 681 -18.31 9.20 -20.87
C LEU A 681 -17.79 10.25 -19.87
N SER A 682 -17.64 11.51 -20.29
CA SER A 682 -17.22 12.59 -19.38
C SER A 682 -18.27 12.90 -18.31
N LEU A 683 -19.57 12.86 -18.63
CA LEU A 683 -20.63 13.07 -17.65
C LEU A 683 -20.67 11.95 -16.60
N GLY A 684 -20.44 10.69 -17.00
CA GLY A 684 -20.34 9.57 -16.05
C GLY A 684 -19.21 9.77 -15.04
N VAL A 685 -18.06 10.26 -15.50
CA VAL A 685 -16.91 10.61 -14.64
C VAL A 685 -17.24 11.76 -13.69
N VAL A 686 -17.81 12.87 -14.20
CA VAL A 686 -18.18 14.03 -13.37
C VAL A 686 -19.21 13.64 -12.31
N LEU A 687 -20.21 12.85 -12.68
CA LEU A 687 -21.25 12.37 -11.75
C LEU A 687 -20.66 11.50 -10.64
N PHE A 688 -19.75 10.58 -10.98
CA PHE A 688 -19.06 9.77 -9.98
C PHE A 688 -18.26 10.65 -9.00
N VAL A 689 -17.49 11.63 -9.51
CA VAL A 689 -16.71 12.56 -8.67
C VAL A 689 -17.62 13.39 -7.76
N VAL A 690 -18.73 13.92 -8.26
CA VAL A 690 -19.69 14.70 -7.46
C VAL A 690 -20.28 13.86 -6.33
N VAL A 691 -20.77 12.65 -6.62
CA VAL A 691 -21.34 11.76 -5.59
C VAL A 691 -20.28 11.31 -4.57
N GLU A 692 -19.05 11.05 -5.02
CA GLU A 692 -17.93 10.68 -4.16
C GLU A 692 -17.61 11.78 -3.13
N LEU A 693 -17.52 13.04 -3.60
CA LEU A 693 -17.30 14.23 -2.77
C LEU A 693 -18.46 14.49 -1.80
N SER A 694 -19.72 14.34 -2.25
CA SER A 694 -20.90 14.66 -1.43
C SER A 694 -21.10 13.75 -0.22
N VAL A 695 -20.84 12.44 -0.32
CA VAL A 695 -21.32 11.48 0.69
C VAL A 695 -20.32 11.21 1.83
N ARG A 696 -19.03 11.56 1.66
CA ARG A 696 -18.06 11.74 2.78
C ARG A 696 -16.69 12.21 2.23
N PRO A 697 -16.28 13.47 2.46
CA PRO A 697 -14.97 13.99 2.05
C PRO A 697 -13.89 13.75 3.13
N HIS A 698 -13.52 12.49 3.37
CA HIS A 698 -12.34 12.20 4.19
C HIS A 698 -11.07 12.28 3.35
N SER A 699 -10.13 13.11 3.79
CA SER A 699 -8.79 13.23 3.21
C SER A 699 -7.98 11.96 3.45
N VAL A 700 -7.13 11.55 2.49
CA VAL A 700 -6.21 10.41 2.67
C VAL A 700 -5.34 10.64 3.91
N ILE A 701 -4.89 11.87 4.13
CA ILE A 701 -4.08 12.27 5.28
C ILE A 701 -4.80 11.96 6.60
N SER A 702 -6.10 12.23 6.69
CA SER A 702 -6.90 11.88 7.88
C SER A 702 -7.00 10.37 8.09
N VAL A 703 -7.13 9.59 7.00
CA VAL A 703 -7.17 8.12 7.05
C VAL A 703 -5.82 7.54 7.48
N ILE A 704 -4.70 8.04 6.95
CA ILE A 704 -3.35 7.66 7.38
C ILE A 704 -3.18 7.90 8.87
N ARG A 705 -3.57 9.08 9.35
CA ARG A 705 -3.48 9.43 10.79
C ARG A 705 -4.30 8.47 11.65
N THR A 706 -5.55 8.17 11.31
CA THR A 706 -6.36 7.16 12.02
C THR A 706 -5.79 5.73 11.93
N ASN A 707 -5.12 5.38 10.83
CA ASN A 707 -4.44 4.08 10.70
C ASN A 707 -3.25 3.99 11.66
N VAL A 708 -2.42 5.05 11.75
CA VAL A 708 -1.32 5.14 12.73
C VAL A 708 -1.83 5.10 14.17
N GLN A 709 -2.92 5.80 14.50
CA GLN A 709 -3.57 5.66 15.82
C GLN A 709 -3.97 4.21 16.12
N THR A 710 -4.59 3.52 15.17
CA THR A 710 -5.01 2.12 15.32
C THR A 710 -3.80 1.20 15.53
N GLN A 711 -2.71 1.41 14.78
CA GLN A 711 -1.46 0.68 14.99
C GLN A 711 -0.87 0.94 16.39
N LEU A 712 -0.80 2.21 16.84
CA LEU A 712 -0.29 2.57 18.16
C LEU A 712 -1.10 1.94 19.30
N GLY A 713 -2.44 1.90 19.18
CA GLY A 713 -3.30 1.20 20.13
C GLY A 713 -3.01 -0.30 20.21
N LEU A 714 -2.83 -0.96 19.06
CA LEU A 714 -2.46 -2.38 19.00
C LEU A 714 -1.03 -2.64 19.50
N PHE A 715 -0.07 -1.76 19.21
CA PHE A 715 1.29 -1.84 19.75
C PHE A 715 1.29 -1.70 21.27
N ARG A 716 0.53 -0.76 21.84
CA ARG A 716 0.38 -0.61 23.30
C ARG A 716 -0.23 -1.87 23.92
N GLN A 717 -1.28 -2.42 23.33
CA GLN A 717 -1.92 -3.65 23.80
C GLN A 717 -0.94 -4.84 23.79
N CYS A 718 -0.23 -5.06 22.67
CA CYS A 718 0.77 -6.13 22.58
C CYS A 718 1.92 -5.92 23.56
N TYR A 719 2.45 -4.69 23.68
CA TYR A 719 3.51 -4.34 24.63
C TYR A 719 3.09 -4.68 26.07
N GLN A 720 1.96 -4.16 26.53
CA GLN A 720 1.44 -4.44 27.87
C GLN A 720 1.30 -5.95 28.12
N THR A 721 0.63 -6.69 27.23
CA THR A 721 0.42 -8.13 27.44
C THR A 721 1.71 -8.97 27.42
N LEU A 722 2.67 -8.64 26.54
CA LEU A 722 3.91 -9.40 26.42
C LEU A 722 4.92 -9.06 27.52
N VAL A 723 4.97 -7.80 27.95
CA VAL A 723 5.82 -7.36 29.06
C VAL A 723 5.26 -7.86 30.40
N ASP A 724 3.94 -7.75 30.64
CA ASP A 724 3.31 -8.31 31.85
C ASP A 724 3.49 -9.83 31.93
N GLU A 725 3.37 -10.57 30.81
CA GLU A 725 3.63 -12.02 30.80
C GLU A 725 5.11 -12.36 31.06
N ALA A 726 6.05 -11.56 30.54
CA ALA A 726 7.49 -11.75 30.76
C ALA A 726 7.95 -11.37 32.18
N ILE A 727 7.24 -10.45 32.86
CA ILE A 727 7.56 -10.03 34.23
C ILE A 727 6.88 -10.94 35.26
N ARG A 728 5.56 -11.18 35.14
CA ARG A 728 4.73 -11.83 36.17
C ARG A 728 4.67 -13.35 36.02
N HIS A 729 5.82 -14.00 35.83
CA HIS A 729 5.94 -15.45 35.57
C HIS A 729 5.18 -16.33 36.59
N GLY A 730 3.97 -16.77 36.21
CA GLY A 730 3.18 -17.77 36.90
C GLY A 730 1.95 -17.24 37.65
N GLY A 731 0.75 -17.40 37.07
CA GLY A 731 -0.50 -17.34 37.83
C GLY A 731 -1.75 -16.96 37.03
N GLY A 732 -1.65 -16.00 36.12
CA GLY A 732 -2.79 -15.49 35.34
C GLY A 732 -2.63 -15.71 33.84
N GLN A 733 -3.66 -16.26 33.17
CA GLN A 733 -3.81 -16.11 31.72
C GLN A 733 -4.26 -14.67 31.42
N VAL A 734 -3.31 -13.77 31.18
CA VAL A 734 -3.60 -12.34 30.91
C VAL A 734 -4.09 -12.12 29.46
N GLY A 735 -4.07 -13.13 28.59
CA GLY A 735 -4.73 -13.07 27.28
C GLY A 735 -4.77 -14.40 26.53
N ASP A 736 -5.66 -14.53 25.53
CA ASP A 736 -5.63 -15.63 24.56
C ASP A 736 -4.34 -15.51 23.70
N PRO A 737 -3.38 -16.44 23.80
CA PRO A 737 -2.14 -16.36 23.03
C PRO A 737 -2.41 -16.43 21.51
N LYS A 738 -3.53 -17.02 21.08
CA LYS A 738 -3.95 -17.04 19.67
C LYS A 738 -4.52 -15.69 19.22
N ALA A 739 -5.00 -14.84 20.13
CA ALA A 739 -5.42 -13.48 19.80
C ALA A 739 -4.20 -12.58 19.58
N ILE A 740 -3.22 -12.61 20.49
CA ILE A 740 -1.94 -11.87 20.35
C ILE A 740 -1.22 -12.32 19.06
N GLN A 741 -1.15 -13.63 18.80
CA GLN A 741 -0.59 -14.15 17.55
C GLN A 741 -1.30 -13.58 16.31
N ARG A 742 -2.64 -13.47 16.31
CA ARG A 742 -3.40 -12.87 15.20
C ARG A 742 -3.14 -11.37 15.05
N ILE A 743 -2.96 -10.63 16.15
CA ILE A 743 -2.61 -9.21 16.10
C ILE A 743 -1.22 -9.03 15.48
N VAL A 744 -0.22 -9.75 15.99
CA VAL A 744 1.18 -9.64 15.55
C VAL A 744 1.39 -10.19 14.13
N GLN A 745 0.92 -11.39 13.80
CA GLN A 745 1.26 -12.05 12.53
C GLN A 745 0.31 -11.70 11.36
N ALA A 746 -0.85 -11.07 11.60
CA ALA A 746 -1.80 -10.75 10.54
C ALA A 746 -2.30 -9.30 10.56
N GLN A 747 -2.77 -8.79 11.70
CA GLN A 747 -3.37 -7.46 11.75
C GLN A 747 -2.33 -6.34 11.58
N LEU A 748 -1.25 -6.34 12.35
CA LEU A 748 -0.21 -5.30 12.26
C LEU A 748 0.46 -5.25 10.86
N PRO A 749 0.89 -6.37 10.25
CA PRO A 749 1.40 -6.37 8.86
C PRO A 749 0.40 -5.83 7.84
N SER A 750 -0.88 -6.21 7.94
CA SER A 750 -1.91 -5.71 7.01
C SER A 750 -2.17 -4.20 7.17
N LEU A 751 -2.08 -3.66 8.39
CA LEU A 751 -2.18 -2.22 8.65
C LEU A 751 -0.96 -1.46 8.10
N LEU A 752 0.26 -2.00 8.24
CA LEU A 752 1.49 -1.42 7.66
C LEU A 752 1.43 -1.39 6.11
N LEU A 753 0.95 -2.46 5.48
CA LEU A 753 0.75 -2.53 4.03
C LEU A 753 -0.34 -1.54 3.58
N THR A 754 -1.41 -1.39 4.36
CA THR A 754 -2.46 -0.39 4.13
C THR A 754 -1.91 1.04 4.28
N GLN A 755 -1.08 1.32 5.29
CA GLN A 755 -0.43 2.62 5.45
C GLN A 755 0.47 2.94 4.25
N ALA A 756 1.27 1.97 3.78
CA ALA A 756 2.12 2.15 2.61
C ALA A 756 1.32 2.49 1.33
N SER A 757 0.18 1.82 1.11
CA SER A 757 -0.69 2.12 -0.04
C SER A 757 -1.38 3.49 0.09
N LEU A 758 -1.81 3.87 1.30
CA LEU A 758 -2.41 5.18 1.59
C LEU A 758 -1.41 6.32 1.40
N MET A 759 -0.14 6.17 1.80
CA MET A 759 0.88 7.20 1.54
C MET A 759 1.05 7.47 0.04
N ALA A 760 1.04 6.41 -0.77
CA ALA A 760 1.10 6.53 -2.22
C ALA A 760 -0.16 7.20 -2.81
N GLU A 761 -1.28 7.23 -2.10
CA GLU A 761 -2.50 7.96 -2.49
C GLU A 761 -2.48 9.43 -2.04
N ALA A 762 -2.00 9.71 -0.83
CA ALA A 762 -1.89 11.06 -0.27
C ALA A 762 -0.98 11.96 -1.12
N ALA A 763 0.06 11.39 -1.74
CA ALA A 763 0.95 12.09 -2.67
C ALA A 763 0.25 12.69 -3.91
N PHE A 764 -0.95 12.21 -4.27
CA PHE A 764 -1.73 12.73 -5.39
C PHE A 764 -2.96 13.55 -4.94
N GLU A 765 -3.27 13.63 -3.64
CA GLU A 765 -4.45 14.35 -3.16
C GLU A 765 -4.30 15.86 -3.44
N PRO A 766 -5.30 16.53 -4.05
CA PRO A 766 -5.21 17.96 -4.36
C PRO A 766 -5.36 18.74 -3.06
N GLN A 767 -4.25 19.32 -2.60
CA GLN A 767 -4.21 19.91 -1.26
C GLN A 767 -4.88 21.29 -1.17
N LEU A 768 -5.15 21.92 -2.33
CA LEU A 768 -5.83 23.21 -2.48
C LEU A 768 -5.19 24.31 -1.61
N TRP A 769 -5.75 24.59 -0.43
CA TRP A 769 -5.28 25.60 0.52
C TRP A 769 -4.53 25.02 1.75
N ARG A 770 -4.28 23.70 1.78
CA ARG A 770 -3.56 23.02 2.86
C ARG A 770 -2.06 22.95 2.59
N ALA A 771 -1.27 22.82 3.66
CA ALA A 771 0.18 22.64 3.60
C ALA A 771 0.60 21.39 2.79
N PRO A 772 1.75 21.42 2.08
CA PRO A 772 2.18 20.34 1.21
C PRO A 772 2.44 19.02 1.97
N PHE A 773 2.06 17.89 1.38
CA PHE A 773 2.21 16.56 1.99
C PHE A 773 3.68 16.12 1.98
N SER A 774 4.29 16.13 3.17
CA SER A 774 5.66 15.63 3.35
C SER A 774 5.72 14.10 3.25
N ASN A 775 5.88 13.61 2.02
CA ASN A 775 6.17 12.20 1.73
C ASN A 775 7.37 11.67 2.55
N ALA A 776 8.39 12.50 2.79
CA ALA A 776 9.57 12.14 3.58
C ALA A 776 9.20 11.87 5.05
N LYS A 777 8.42 12.77 5.68
CA LYS A 777 7.93 12.61 7.06
C LYS A 777 7.11 11.33 7.22
N TYR A 778 6.10 11.13 6.38
CA TYR A 778 5.25 9.92 6.51
C TYR A 778 5.99 8.62 6.16
N ARG A 779 6.97 8.64 5.25
CA ARG A 779 7.88 7.50 5.03
C ARG A 779 8.73 7.21 6.27
N ALA A 780 9.20 8.22 6.98
CA ALA A 780 9.91 8.04 8.26
C ALA A 780 8.99 7.49 9.36
N VAL A 781 7.73 7.95 9.42
CA VAL A 781 6.70 7.39 10.32
C VAL A 781 6.43 5.92 10.02
N LEU A 782 6.25 5.53 8.75
CA LEU A 782 6.08 4.13 8.36
C LEU A 782 7.30 3.28 8.75
N ALA A 783 8.52 3.78 8.53
CA ALA A 783 9.75 3.09 8.94
C ALA A 783 9.84 2.93 10.47
N CYS A 784 9.33 3.89 11.26
CA CYS A 784 9.23 3.75 12.71
C CYS A 784 8.18 2.69 13.09
N CYS A 785 6.99 2.71 12.50
CA CYS A 785 5.95 1.70 12.75
C CYS A 785 6.43 0.28 12.38
N GLN A 786 7.20 0.13 11.30
CA GLN A 786 7.88 -1.12 10.95
C GLN A 786 8.89 -1.56 12.02
N ARG A 787 9.68 -0.63 12.60
CA ARG A 787 10.60 -0.93 13.72
C ARG A 787 9.85 -1.38 14.98
N LEU A 788 8.78 -0.68 15.39
CA LEU A 788 7.92 -1.11 16.50
C LEU A 788 7.36 -2.52 16.27
N HIS A 789 6.93 -2.82 15.05
CA HIS A 789 6.44 -4.15 14.70
C HIS A 789 7.53 -5.23 14.83
N ASN A 790 8.75 -4.99 14.34
CA ASN A 790 9.85 -5.93 14.50
C ASN A 790 10.22 -6.15 15.97
N HIS A 791 10.27 -5.10 16.80
CA HIS A 791 10.50 -5.23 18.24
C HIS A 791 9.37 -6.03 18.94
N THR A 792 8.11 -5.82 18.53
CA THR A 792 6.95 -6.61 19.00
C THR A 792 7.07 -8.08 18.61
N LEU A 793 7.48 -8.36 17.37
CA LEU A 793 7.64 -9.71 16.83
C LEU A 793 8.77 -10.47 17.53
N VAL A 794 9.93 -9.84 17.76
CA VAL A 794 11.02 -10.42 18.55
C VAL A 794 10.53 -10.76 19.96
N LEU A 795 9.88 -9.82 20.66
CA LEU A 795 9.36 -10.04 22.01
C LEU A 795 8.33 -11.19 22.07
N PHE A 796 7.45 -11.30 21.06
CA PHE A 796 6.50 -12.39 20.91
C PHE A 796 7.20 -13.75 20.71
N HIS A 797 8.26 -13.83 19.90
CA HIS A 797 9.01 -15.06 19.71
C HIS A 797 9.85 -15.47 20.93
N VAL A 798 10.44 -14.50 21.66
CA VAL A 798 11.15 -14.76 22.92
C VAL A 798 10.21 -15.34 23.97
N THR A 799 9.06 -14.69 24.20
CA THR A 799 8.06 -15.15 25.18
C THR A 799 7.52 -16.54 24.83
N GLN A 800 7.24 -16.82 23.56
CA GLN A 800 6.89 -18.18 23.10
C GLN A 800 8.01 -19.21 23.29
N TRP A 801 9.26 -18.84 23.04
CA TRP A 801 10.42 -19.72 23.20
C TRP A 801 10.63 -20.10 24.67
N VAL A 802 10.55 -19.13 25.60
CA VAL A 802 10.60 -19.39 27.06
C VAL A 802 9.42 -20.25 27.49
N ARG A 803 8.20 -19.97 26.99
CA ARG A 803 7.00 -20.78 27.29
C ARG A 803 7.17 -22.23 26.86
N GLY A 804 7.91 -22.51 25.78
CA GLY A 804 8.22 -23.87 25.32
C GLY A 804 9.20 -24.64 26.22
N ARG A 805 10.04 -23.95 27.00
CA ARG A 805 11.07 -24.54 27.89
C ARG A 805 10.66 -24.52 29.37
N GLN A 806 9.34 -24.59 29.63
CA GLN A 806 8.64 -24.18 30.86
C GLN A 806 9.02 -24.86 32.21
N HIS A 807 10.02 -25.73 32.27
CA HIS A 807 10.31 -26.55 33.46
C HIS A 807 11.35 -25.96 34.44
N SER A 808 12.07 -24.88 34.10
CA SER A 808 13.30 -24.49 34.84
C SER A 808 13.35 -23.05 35.40
N VAL A 809 12.41 -22.17 35.06
CA VAL A 809 12.49 -20.73 35.41
C VAL A 809 11.49 -20.35 36.50
N SER A 810 11.99 -20.06 37.71
CA SER A 810 11.21 -19.61 38.86
C SER A 810 11.61 -18.20 39.28
N GLY A 811 10.71 -17.22 39.11
CA GLY A 811 10.78 -15.88 39.71
C GLY A 811 11.93 -14.97 39.24
N LEU A 812 11.60 -13.75 38.80
CA LEU A 812 12.56 -12.72 38.40
C LEU A 812 12.49 -11.51 39.37
N PRO A 813 13.32 -11.45 40.44
CA PRO A 813 13.24 -10.36 41.42
C PRO A 813 13.56 -8.97 40.84
N PHE A 814 14.37 -8.91 39.78
CA PHE A 814 14.74 -7.66 39.09
C PHE A 814 13.59 -7.07 38.25
N ALA A 815 12.61 -7.89 37.85
CA ALA A 815 11.68 -7.53 36.79
C ALA A 815 10.55 -6.58 37.24
N VAL A 816 10.35 -6.40 38.55
CA VAL A 816 9.30 -5.51 39.10
C VAL A 816 9.87 -4.09 39.27
N ASP A 817 10.71 -3.88 40.28
CA ASP A 817 11.21 -2.55 40.69
C ASP A 817 11.92 -1.74 39.59
N GLY A 818 12.54 -2.41 38.62
CA GLY A 818 13.29 -1.76 37.54
C GLY A 818 12.46 -1.36 36.31
N PHE A 819 11.37 -2.09 36.02
CA PHE A 819 10.61 -1.90 34.77
C PHE A 819 9.42 -0.96 34.92
N ASP A 820 8.79 -0.92 36.10
CA ASP A 820 7.59 -0.10 36.35
C ASP A 820 7.72 1.37 35.92
N PRO A 821 8.77 2.15 36.27
CA PRO A 821 8.88 3.55 35.85
C PRO A 821 9.10 3.73 34.33
N VAL A 822 9.65 2.73 33.63
CA VAL A 822 9.77 2.77 32.17
C VAL A 822 8.46 2.36 31.52
N ASN A 823 7.73 1.40 32.10
CA ASN A 823 6.44 0.94 31.61
C ASN A 823 5.36 2.03 31.71
N THR A 824 5.31 2.81 32.79
CA THR A 824 4.40 3.97 32.91
C THR A 824 4.72 5.01 31.84
N ALA A 825 5.98 5.44 31.72
CA ALA A 825 6.41 6.41 30.71
C ALA A 825 6.14 5.95 29.26
N MET A 826 6.34 4.66 28.95
CA MET A 826 5.99 4.07 27.65
C MET A 826 4.50 4.17 27.35
N ASN A 827 3.67 3.77 28.32
CA ASN A 827 2.21 3.81 28.18
C ASN A 827 1.70 5.23 27.98
N ASP A 828 2.35 6.21 28.62
CA ASP A 828 2.06 7.61 28.45
C ASP A 828 2.48 8.17 27.08
N SER A 829 3.70 7.88 26.60
CA SER A 829 4.13 8.21 25.23
C SER A 829 3.21 7.59 24.18
N PHE A 830 2.79 6.33 24.34
CA PHE A 830 1.78 5.73 23.45
C PHE A 830 0.45 6.51 23.47
N ALA A 831 0.00 7.01 24.64
CA ALA A 831 -1.20 7.82 24.76
C ALA A 831 -1.02 9.23 24.15
N THR A 832 0.13 9.88 24.37
CA THR A 832 0.50 11.16 23.74
C THR A 832 0.44 11.05 22.23
N LEU A 833 1.11 10.06 21.66
CA LEU A 833 1.15 9.80 20.22
C LEU A 833 -0.22 9.43 19.66
N HIS A 834 -0.99 8.62 20.37
CA HIS A 834 -2.37 8.30 19.99
C HIS A 834 -3.24 9.57 19.89
N ASN A 835 -3.09 10.51 20.82
CA ASN A 835 -3.79 11.80 20.78
C ASN A 835 -3.25 12.72 19.68
N LEU A 836 -1.93 12.84 19.52
CA LEU A 836 -1.29 13.66 18.48
C LEU A 836 -1.66 13.21 17.06
N PHE A 837 -1.77 11.91 16.80
CA PHE A 837 -2.27 11.41 15.51
C PHE A 837 -3.80 11.51 15.37
N GLY A 838 -4.52 12.04 16.36
CA GLY A 838 -5.96 12.25 16.33
C GLY A 838 -6.46 13.36 15.41
N SER A 839 -7.79 13.40 15.24
CA SER A 839 -8.51 14.38 14.42
C SER A 839 -8.40 15.82 14.96
N SER A 840 -8.31 16.00 16.29
CA SER A 840 -8.17 17.32 16.92
C SER A 840 -6.90 18.04 16.44
N PHE A 841 -5.78 17.31 16.36
CA PHE A 841 -4.49 17.82 15.89
C PHE A 841 -4.33 17.73 14.36
N ALA A 842 -5.40 17.45 13.60
CA ALA A 842 -5.34 17.25 12.15
C ALA A 842 -4.82 18.48 11.40
N ASN A 843 -5.25 19.67 11.84
CA ASN A 843 -4.98 20.97 11.21
C ASN A 843 -4.37 21.97 12.21
N MET A 844 -3.88 21.52 13.37
CA MET A 844 -3.25 22.39 14.36
C MET A 844 -1.82 22.72 13.94
N ASP A 845 -1.43 23.99 14.06
CA ASP A 845 -0.08 24.46 13.76
C ASP A 845 0.96 23.83 14.70
N ALA A 846 2.23 23.78 14.26
CA ALA A 846 3.36 23.32 15.06
C ALA A 846 3.41 23.97 16.46
N ASP A 847 3.05 25.26 16.54
CA ASP A 847 3.01 26.03 17.80
C ASP A 847 1.95 25.52 18.78
N GLN A 848 0.80 25.05 18.30
CA GLN A 848 -0.27 24.48 19.13
C GLN A 848 0.07 23.06 19.60
N ILE A 849 0.74 22.29 18.74
CA ILE A 849 1.26 20.96 19.10
C ILE A 849 2.36 21.09 20.16
N ALA A 850 3.30 22.02 19.98
CA ALA A 850 4.33 22.30 20.98
C ALA A 850 3.71 22.73 22.31
N MET A 851 2.71 23.61 22.31
CA MET A 851 1.99 24.02 23.51
C MET A 851 1.26 22.85 24.20
N TYR A 852 0.65 21.94 23.45
CA TYR A 852 0.02 20.73 24.00
C TYR A 852 1.05 19.78 24.64
N ILE A 853 2.20 19.56 23.98
CA ILE A 853 3.29 18.74 24.52
C ILE A 853 3.84 19.37 25.79
N GLN A 854 4.16 20.68 25.77
CA GLN A 854 4.63 21.42 26.96
C GLN A 854 3.63 21.37 28.12
N MET A 855 2.34 21.51 27.85
CA MET A 855 1.30 21.44 28.88
C MET A 855 1.13 20.03 29.45
N LYS A 856 1.31 18.99 28.62
CA LYS A 856 1.31 17.60 29.10
C LYS A 856 2.57 17.27 29.91
N GLU A 857 3.74 17.76 29.51
CA GLU A 857 4.97 17.60 30.29
C GLU A 857 4.89 18.33 31.64
N ALA A 858 4.32 19.55 31.67
CA ALA A 858 4.06 20.25 32.92
C ALA A 858 3.11 19.48 33.86
N PHE A 859 2.11 18.80 33.31
CA PHE A 859 1.23 17.91 34.08
C PHE A 859 1.97 16.66 34.57
N ARG A 860 2.80 16.02 33.73
CA ARG A 860 3.66 14.87 34.08
C ARG A 860 4.71 15.18 35.17
N LEU A 861 5.08 16.45 35.35
CA LEU A 861 5.98 16.90 36.41
C LEU A 861 5.24 17.21 37.73
N ALA A 862 3.92 17.39 37.67
CA ALA A 862 3.06 17.53 38.83
C ALA A 862 2.63 16.17 39.38
N ASP A 863 2.19 15.27 38.50
CA ASP A 863 1.90 13.85 38.74
C ASP A 863 3.19 13.09 39.10
N LYS A 864 3.44 12.90 40.40
CA LYS A 864 4.62 12.21 40.95
C LYS A 864 4.35 10.73 41.19
N ASP A 865 3.11 10.34 41.47
CA ASP A 865 2.73 8.95 41.71
C ASP A 865 2.51 8.15 40.40
N GLY A 866 2.35 8.85 39.27
CA GLY A 866 2.17 8.28 37.95
C GLY A 866 0.74 7.76 37.70
N SER A 867 -0.24 8.21 38.48
CA SER A 867 -1.62 7.74 38.40
C SER A 867 -2.41 8.32 37.23
N GLY A 868 -1.97 9.45 36.67
CA GLY A 868 -2.63 10.15 35.56
C GLY A 868 -3.63 11.25 35.99
N ASP A 869 -3.88 11.40 37.29
CA ASP A 869 -4.62 12.51 37.89
C ASP A 869 -3.73 13.18 38.94
N VAL A 870 -3.67 14.52 38.99
CA VAL A 870 -2.86 15.21 40.02
C VAL A 870 -3.69 15.40 41.29
N ASP A 871 -3.19 14.92 42.43
CA ASP A 871 -3.90 15.03 43.71
C ASP A 871 -3.61 16.33 44.50
N ILE A 872 -4.33 16.55 45.61
CA ILE A 872 -4.17 17.74 46.47
C ILE A 872 -2.74 17.86 47.05
N ALA A 873 -2.08 16.74 47.35
CA ALA A 873 -0.73 16.73 47.91
C ALA A 873 0.33 17.05 46.83
N GLU A 874 0.13 16.56 45.60
CA GLU A 874 0.98 16.85 44.45
C GLU A 874 0.84 18.29 43.96
N VAL A 875 -0.37 18.84 43.92
CA VAL A 875 -0.61 20.28 43.67
C VAL A 875 0.11 21.14 44.72
N LYS A 876 0.08 20.73 45.99
CA LYS A 876 0.80 21.40 47.08
C LYS A 876 2.32 21.34 46.90
N ASP A 877 2.86 20.20 46.50
CA ASP A 877 4.28 20.04 46.22
C ASP A 877 4.73 20.87 44.98
N MET A 878 3.94 20.86 43.90
CA MET A 878 4.19 21.65 42.69
C MET A 878 4.22 23.16 43.01
N LEU A 879 3.19 23.67 43.69
CA LEU A 879 3.17 25.06 44.16
C LEU A 879 4.35 25.35 45.10
N GLY A 880 4.75 24.38 45.93
CA GLY A 880 5.86 24.52 46.89
C GLY A 880 7.19 24.76 46.20
N MET A 881 7.48 24.02 45.12
CA MET A 881 8.65 24.24 44.29
C MET A 881 8.62 25.62 43.61
N ILE A 882 7.47 26.02 43.05
CA ILE A 882 7.31 27.34 42.39
C ILE A 882 7.54 28.50 43.38
N PHE A 883 7.03 28.41 44.62
CA PHE A 883 7.26 29.43 45.64
C PHE A 883 8.73 29.47 46.11
N ALA A 884 9.40 28.32 46.18
CA ALA A 884 10.82 28.22 46.52
C ALA A 884 11.71 28.86 45.45
N GLU A 885 11.46 28.59 44.16
CA GLU A 885 12.17 29.23 43.04
C GLU A 885 11.89 30.73 42.95
N SER A 886 10.68 31.16 43.34
CA SER A 886 10.29 32.57 43.46
C SER A 886 10.96 33.30 44.63
N GLY A 887 11.73 32.61 45.47
CA GLY A 887 12.47 33.18 46.60
C GLY A 887 11.63 33.53 47.83
N VAL A 888 10.37 33.07 47.91
CA VAL A 888 9.46 33.35 49.02
C VAL A 888 9.62 32.27 50.09
N THR A 889 10.29 32.60 51.20
CA THR A 889 10.71 31.64 52.24
C THR A 889 9.77 31.53 53.45
N LYS A 890 8.51 31.96 53.35
CA LYS A 890 7.49 31.78 54.40
C LYS A 890 6.14 31.38 53.81
N LEU A 891 5.62 30.26 54.31
CA LEU A 891 4.44 29.54 53.81
C LEU A 891 3.29 29.56 54.83
N ASP A 892 2.88 30.76 55.24
CA ASP A 892 1.64 30.94 56.03
C ASP A 892 0.48 31.18 55.05
N GLY A 893 -0.29 30.12 54.74
CA GLY A 893 -1.43 30.17 53.79
C GLY A 893 -1.38 29.19 52.60
N MET A 894 -0.42 28.26 52.58
CA MET A 894 -0.24 27.31 51.47
C MET A 894 -1.49 26.48 51.16
N ASP A 895 -2.13 25.94 52.20
CA ASP A 895 -3.31 25.07 52.06
C ASP A 895 -4.57 25.83 51.60
N GLU A 896 -4.64 27.15 51.84
CA GLU A 896 -5.71 27.99 51.30
C GLU A 896 -5.50 28.27 49.80
N CYS A 897 -4.24 28.50 49.37
CA CYS A 897 -3.90 28.61 47.95
C CYS A 897 -4.15 27.30 47.18
N VAL A 898 -3.80 26.15 47.77
CA VAL A 898 -4.07 24.83 47.18
C VAL A 898 -5.57 24.58 47.04
N ASN A 899 -6.37 24.83 48.09
CA ASN A 899 -7.82 24.68 48.01
C ASN A 899 -8.48 25.67 47.02
N ALA A 900 -7.97 26.90 46.91
CA ALA A 900 -8.43 27.87 45.93
C ALA A 900 -8.05 27.49 44.49
N PHE A 901 -6.91 26.83 44.30
CA PHE A 901 -6.48 26.28 43.02
C PHE A 901 -7.33 25.05 42.64
N MET A 902 -7.48 24.07 43.52
CA MET A 902 -8.31 22.89 43.28
C MET A 902 -9.73 23.29 42.88
N LYS A 903 -10.38 24.17 43.65
CA LYS A 903 -11.73 24.68 43.34
C LYS A 903 -11.89 25.43 42.00
N LEU A 904 -10.77 25.82 41.37
CA LEU A 904 -10.76 26.47 40.05
C LEU A 904 -10.49 25.48 38.90
N VAL A 905 -9.82 24.37 39.19
CA VAL A 905 -9.32 23.41 38.20
C VAL A 905 -10.14 22.11 38.20
N ASP A 906 -10.30 21.48 39.37
CA ASP A 906 -11.24 20.38 39.59
C ASP A 906 -12.66 20.87 39.30
N THR A 907 -13.27 20.32 38.24
CA THR A 907 -14.55 20.78 37.69
C THR A 907 -15.67 19.79 37.99
N ASP A 908 -15.36 18.52 38.25
CA ASP A 908 -16.34 17.50 38.64
C ASP A 908 -16.48 17.29 40.17
N GLY A 909 -15.52 17.81 40.94
CA GLY A 909 -15.48 17.80 42.41
C GLY A 909 -14.96 16.49 43.00
N ASN A 910 -14.05 15.80 42.31
CA ASN A 910 -13.52 14.49 42.72
C ASN A 910 -12.25 14.53 43.59
N ASP A 911 -11.78 15.73 43.97
CA ASP A 911 -10.53 16.00 44.72
C ASP A 911 -9.23 15.61 43.98
N ARG A 912 -9.31 15.42 42.66
CA ARG A 912 -8.19 15.17 41.74
C ARG A 912 -8.33 16.07 40.51
N VAL A 913 -7.24 16.34 39.83
CA VAL A 913 -7.24 17.12 38.59
C VAL A 913 -6.87 16.21 37.43
N THR A 914 -7.82 15.96 36.53
CA THR A 914 -7.53 15.28 35.27
C THR A 914 -6.78 16.21 34.30
N LEU A 915 -6.01 15.62 33.38
CA LEU A 915 -5.28 16.36 32.34
C LEU A 915 -6.19 17.28 31.52
N ASP A 916 -7.44 16.88 31.22
CA ASP A 916 -8.39 17.68 30.42
C ASP A 916 -8.98 18.87 31.20
N GLU A 917 -9.23 18.72 32.51
CA GLU A 917 -9.60 19.82 33.39
C GLU A 917 -8.47 20.84 33.56
N PHE A 918 -7.23 20.35 33.69
CA PHE A 918 -6.04 21.20 33.69
C PHE A 918 -5.93 22.04 32.41
N LYS A 919 -6.20 21.46 31.22
CA LYS A 919 -6.27 22.25 29.97
C LYS A 919 -7.37 23.30 30.03
N LEU A 920 -8.57 22.91 30.47
CA LEU A 920 -9.74 23.79 30.51
C LEU A 920 -9.52 24.99 31.44
N ALA A 921 -8.84 24.79 32.57
CA ALA A 921 -8.45 25.85 33.49
C ALA A 921 -7.41 26.80 32.87
N LEU A 922 -6.40 26.27 32.18
CA LEU A 922 -5.39 27.06 31.47
C LEU A 922 -5.98 27.86 30.30
N GLU A 923 -6.88 27.26 29.50
CA GLU A 923 -7.61 27.93 28.41
C GLU A 923 -8.54 29.05 28.92
N ARG A 924 -9.10 28.90 30.13
CA ARG A 924 -9.84 29.96 30.84
C ARG A 924 -8.94 31.10 31.34
N GLY A 925 -7.62 31.03 31.11
CA GLY A 925 -6.68 32.10 31.37
C GLY A 925 -6.16 32.14 32.80
N LEU A 926 -5.75 30.98 33.34
CA LEU A 926 -5.20 30.83 34.69
C LEU A 926 -3.93 31.69 34.87
N ARG A 927 -4.12 32.91 35.38
CA ARG A 927 -3.04 33.87 35.68
C ARG A 927 -2.73 33.84 37.17
N LEU A 928 -1.71 33.08 37.54
CA LEU A 928 -1.07 33.17 38.87
C LEU A 928 -0.37 34.54 39.03
N GLN A 929 -1.15 35.58 39.34
CA GLN A 929 -0.62 36.87 39.76
C GLN A 929 -0.27 36.79 41.25
N ILE A 930 0.98 36.42 41.53
CA ILE A 930 1.57 36.52 42.88
C ILE A 930 1.73 38.00 43.21
N ALA A 931 0.72 38.58 43.86
CA ALA A 931 0.73 39.98 44.29
C ALA A 931 1.64 40.15 45.53
N VAL A 932 2.92 40.46 45.31
CA VAL A 932 3.82 40.88 46.39
C VAL A 932 3.40 42.26 46.89
N PRO A 933 2.99 42.42 48.16
CA PRO A 933 2.57 43.72 48.68
C PRO A 933 3.78 44.63 48.94
N THR A 934 4.12 45.48 47.97
CA THR A 934 5.18 46.49 48.09
C THR A 934 4.67 47.76 48.75
N ALA A 935 5.20 48.08 49.94
CA ALA A 935 4.97 49.36 50.58
C ALA A 935 5.99 50.43 50.12
N LEU A 936 5.45 51.57 49.64
CA LEU A 936 6.06 52.91 49.53
C LEU A 936 7.22 53.18 48.54
N ARG A 937 6.87 54.00 47.52
CA ARG A 937 7.66 55.11 46.88
C ARG A 937 9.05 54.80 46.26
N GLN A 938 9.51 55.49 45.21
CA GLN A 938 9.15 56.82 44.70
C GLN A 938 9.36 56.94 43.17
N GLN A 939 8.77 57.97 42.55
CA GLN A 939 8.80 58.23 41.10
C GLN A 939 10.13 58.84 40.61
N SER A 940 10.52 58.53 39.36
CA SER A 940 10.91 59.56 38.38
C SER A 940 10.97 59.02 36.94
N SER A 941 10.46 59.82 36.00
CA SER A 941 10.41 59.57 34.55
C SER A 941 11.71 59.87 33.80
N ILE A 942 11.89 59.37 32.54
CA ILE A 942 12.12 60.19 31.32
C ILE A 942 12.20 59.33 30.03
N ARG A 943 12.07 60.00 28.88
CA ARG A 943 11.80 59.52 27.50
C ARG A 943 13.00 58.93 26.71
N THR A 944 12.68 57.96 25.85
CA THR A 944 12.95 57.87 24.39
C THR A 944 14.26 58.43 23.77
N ALA A 945 15.04 57.57 23.07
CA ALA A 945 15.34 57.64 21.61
C ALA A 945 16.71 57.00 21.20
N MET A 946 16.73 56.26 20.06
CA MET A 946 17.74 56.19 18.96
C MET A 946 19.28 56.15 19.25
N ALA A 947 20.16 55.56 18.43
CA ALA A 947 20.11 54.62 17.29
C ALA A 947 21.55 54.14 16.93
N THR A 948 21.67 53.14 16.03
CA THR A 948 22.82 52.84 15.12
C THR A 948 24.27 52.78 15.64
N ALA A 949 24.92 51.60 15.52
CA ALA A 949 26.07 51.37 14.60
C ALA A 949 26.74 49.98 14.81
N MET A 950 27.21 49.36 13.72
CA MET A 950 28.16 48.23 13.65
C MET A 950 29.61 48.80 13.44
N PRO A 951 30.76 48.08 13.58
CA PRO A 951 31.00 46.73 12.98
C PRO A 951 32.06 45.77 13.59
N VAL A 952 32.06 44.52 13.08
CA VAL A 952 33.18 43.60 12.70
C VAL A 952 34.41 43.38 13.63
N SER A 953 34.65 42.12 14.01
CA SER A 953 35.94 41.41 13.79
C SER A 953 35.82 39.87 13.90
N THR A 954 36.71 39.16 13.21
CA THR A 954 36.76 37.69 13.04
C THR A 954 37.74 37.00 13.98
N HIS A 955 37.46 35.77 14.43
CA HIS A 955 38.46 34.68 14.50
C HIS A 955 37.81 33.32 14.78
N GLU A 956 38.17 32.29 14.00
CA GLU A 956 37.87 30.88 14.32
C GLU A 956 38.96 30.29 15.23
N SER A 957 38.57 29.40 16.15
CA SER A 957 39.46 28.44 16.82
C SER A 957 38.63 27.26 17.34
N LYS A 958 39.01 26.03 16.97
CA LYS A 958 38.41 24.80 17.51
C LYS A 958 39.04 24.46 18.87
N THR A 959 38.31 23.64 19.64
CA THR A 959 38.76 22.63 20.63
C THR A 959 38.17 22.81 22.05
N GLU A 960 37.80 21.66 22.64
CA GLU A 960 37.49 21.38 24.06
C GLU A 960 36.20 21.88 24.76
N LEU A 961 35.24 20.95 24.82
CA LEU A 961 34.79 20.27 26.06
C LEU A 961 34.52 21.13 27.34
N ARG A 962 33.23 21.25 27.66
CA ARG A 962 32.65 21.25 29.03
C ARG A 962 33.14 22.34 30.00
N ARG A 963 32.56 23.55 29.89
CA ARG A 963 32.39 24.47 31.03
C ARG A 963 30.96 25.03 31.13
N LEU A 964 30.35 24.72 32.28
CA LEU A 964 29.32 25.47 33.01
C LEU A 964 28.77 26.75 32.36
N THR A 965 27.48 26.77 32.06
CA THR A 965 26.70 28.00 31.83
C THR A 965 25.48 28.10 32.74
N SER A 966 25.72 28.12 34.04
CA SER A 966 24.92 28.99 34.90
C SER A 966 25.23 30.44 34.49
N LYS A 967 24.37 31.03 33.67
CA LYS A 967 24.49 32.43 33.26
C LYS A 967 23.10 33.04 33.06
N LYS A 968 22.66 33.82 34.04
CA LYS A 968 21.42 34.61 33.97
C LYS A 968 21.35 35.41 32.66
N PRO A 969 20.21 35.43 31.95
CA PRO A 969 20.03 36.30 30.79
C PRO A 969 19.92 37.78 31.21
N PRO A 970 20.24 38.73 30.32
CA PRO A 970 20.13 40.16 30.60
C PRO A 970 18.66 40.62 30.69
N PRO A 971 18.34 41.66 31.49
CA PRO A 971 17.00 41.89 32.04
C PRO A 971 15.96 42.54 31.08
N ASN A 972 16.22 42.61 29.77
CA ASN A 972 15.37 43.33 28.81
C ASN A 972 15.05 42.49 27.55
N ARG A 973 14.43 41.33 27.75
CA ARG A 973 13.57 40.70 26.72
C ARG A 973 12.16 40.59 27.27
N ILE A 974 11.19 41.04 26.48
CA ILE A 974 9.78 40.70 26.70
C ILE A 974 9.66 39.19 26.46
N CYS A 975 9.50 38.42 27.54
CA CYS A 975 9.34 36.97 27.45
C CYS A 975 8.12 36.64 26.58
N ARG A 976 8.31 35.76 25.60
CA ARG A 976 7.18 35.12 24.92
C ARG A 976 6.67 33.98 25.83
N PRO A 977 5.39 33.59 25.74
CA PRO A 977 4.87 32.48 26.56
C PRO A 977 5.61 31.13 26.38
N ARG A 978 6.43 31.00 25.32
CA ARG A 978 7.22 29.80 25.00
C ARG A 978 8.43 29.57 25.91
N ASP A 979 8.87 30.58 26.65
CA ASP A 979 10.14 30.54 27.42
C ASP A 979 9.92 30.29 28.93
N LEU A 980 8.68 30.02 29.37
CA LEU A 980 8.27 30.04 30.79
C LEU A 980 8.13 28.65 31.44
N LEU A 981 8.25 27.57 30.66
CA LEU A 981 8.12 26.18 31.10
C LEU A 981 9.25 25.31 30.52
N ALA A 982 10.49 25.80 30.58
CA ALA A 982 11.67 25.02 30.23
C ALA A 982 12.08 24.14 31.43
N ALA A 983 11.33 23.07 31.67
CA ALA A 983 11.74 22.01 32.58
C ALA A 983 12.83 21.15 31.90
N ASP A 984 13.83 20.72 32.65
CA ASP A 984 14.88 19.83 32.13
C ASP A 984 14.26 18.47 31.76
N GLU A 985 14.26 18.16 30.46
CA GLU A 985 13.60 17.00 29.86
C GLU A 985 14.24 15.68 30.33
N ILE A 986 13.56 14.89 31.19
CA ILE A 986 13.89 13.47 31.33
C ILE A 986 13.31 12.73 30.13
N ALA A 987 14.12 12.56 29.10
CA ALA A 987 13.69 11.95 27.84
C ALA A 987 13.51 10.42 27.97
N LEU A 988 12.49 9.85 27.31
CA LEU A 988 12.20 8.41 27.31
C LEU A 988 13.43 7.52 26.99
N PRO A 989 14.35 7.88 26.05
CA PRO A 989 15.58 7.12 25.82
C PRO A 989 16.54 7.10 27.01
N GLU A 990 16.56 8.14 27.85
CA GLU A 990 17.41 8.21 29.04
C GLU A 990 16.90 7.30 30.16
N MET A 991 15.58 7.21 30.34
CA MET A 991 14.98 6.22 31.25
C MET A 991 15.27 4.79 30.80
N ALA A 992 15.20 4.51 29.49
CA ALA A 992 15.62 3.21 28.95
C ALA A 992 17.13 2.95 29.11
N MET A 993 17.97 3.98 29.05
CA MET A 993 19.40 3.87 29.34
C MET A 993 19.66 3.62 30.84
N ALA A 994 18.89 4.24 31.74
CA ALA A 994 18.95 3.98 33.17
C ALA A 994 18.57 2.52 33.48
N LEU A 995 17.50 2.00 32.88
CA LEU A 995 17.11 0.58 32.97
C LEU A 995 18.22 -0.36 32.49
N ARG A 996 18.86 -0.07 31.35
CA ARG A 996 20.03 -0.83 30.86
C ARG A 996 21.18 -0.83 31.86
N ILE A 997 21.50 0.32 32.47
CA ILE A 997 22.57 0.43 33.46
C ILE A 997 22.22 -0.30 34.76
N GLN A 998 20.96 -0.27 35.21
CA GLN A 998 20.49 -1.05 36.36
C GLN A 998 20.57 -2.55 36.08
N PHE A 999 20.11 -3.00 34.90
CA PHE A 999 20.17 -4.39 34.49
C PHE A 999 21.63 -4.88 34.35
N ALA A 1000 22.53 -4.06 33.81
CA ALA A 1000 23.96 -4.36 33.75
C ALA A 1000 24.56 -4.54 35.15
N LYS A 1001 24.22 -3.68 36.13
CA LYS A 1001 24.65 -3.83 37.53
C LYS A 1001 24.11 -5.11 38.17
N TRP A 1002 22.83 -5.42 37.95
CA TRP A 1002 22.21 -6.65 38.44
C TRP A 1002 22.87 -7.90 37.85
N THR A 1003 23.16 -7.89 36.53
CA THR A 1003 23.80 -9.01 35.83
C THR A 1003 25.20 -9.30 36.39
N LEU A 1004 26.00 -8.26 36.67
CA LEU A 1004 27.30 -8.40 37.33
C LEU A 1004 27.17 -9.02 38.72
N HIS A 1005 26.26 -8.49 39.55
CA HIS A 1005 26.01 -9.00 40.90
C HIS A 1005 25.55 -10.48 40.89
N GLN A 1006 24.69 -10.88 39.94
CA GLN A 1006 24.27 -12.28 39.84
C GLN A 1006 25.41 -13.18 39.38
N CYS A 1007 26.24 -12.77 38.41
CA CYS A 1007 27.41 -13.55 38.00
C CYS A 1007 28.45 -13.78 39.12
N GLU A 1008 28.46 -12.93 40.17
CA GLU A 1008 29.24 -13.13 41.39
C GLU A 1008 28.61 -14.12 42.37
N SER A 1009 27.27 -14.14 42.51
CA SER A 1009 26.56 -14.99 43.49
C SER A 1009 26.07 -16.34 42.96
N SER A 1010 25.46 -16.38 41.76
CA SER A 1010 24.97 -17.58 41.08
C SER A 1010 24.59 -17.25 39.63
N THR A 1011 25.15 -17.96 38.66
CA THR A 1011 24.83 -17.74 37.23
C THR A 1011 23.36 -18.08 36.94
N PRO A 1012 22.51 -17.13 36.50
CA PRO A 1012 21.12 -17.39 36.18
C PRO A 1012 21.02 -18.30 34.94
N PRO A 1013 19.97 -19.13 34.81
CA PRO A 1013 19.82 -20.03 33.66
C PRO A 1013 19.73 -19.27 32.34
N VAL A 1014 20.27 -19.88 31.28
CA VAL A 1014 20.44 -19.29 29.94
C VAL A 1014 19.14 -18.66 29.43
N GLU A 1015 18.03 -19.35 29.60
CA GLU A 1015 16.69 -18.91 29.19
C GLU A 1015 16.28 -17.58 29.84
N THR A 1016 16.57 -17.41 31.13
CA THR A 1016 16.20 -16.21 31.90
C THR A 1016 17.07 -15.03 31.52
N LEU A 1017 18.37 -15.26 31.33
CA LEU A 1017 19.31 -14.22 30.95
C LEU A 1017 19.08 -13.75 29.51
N LEU A 1018 18.76 -14.67 28.59
CA LEU A 1018 18.44 -14.36 27.19
C LEU A 1018 17.10 -13.61 27.09
N LEU A 1019 16.07 -14.06 27.80
CA LEU A 1019 14.78 -13.36 27.92
C LEU A 1019 14.97 -11.92 28.38
N LEU A 1020 15.70 -11.72 29.47
CA LEU A 1020 15.85 -10.40 30.10
C LEU A 1020 16.70 -9.44 29.26
N ASN A 1021 17.76 -9.93 28.60
CA ASN A 1021 18.51 -9.15 27.61
C ASN A 1021 17.62 -8.73 26.43
N CYS A 1022 16.84 -9.66 25.87
CA CYS A 1022 15.92 -9.35 24.77
C CYS A 1022 14.81 -8.38 25.20
N LEU A 1023 14.27 -8.52 26.42
CA LEU A 1023 13.26 -7.63 26.99
C LEU A 1023 13.80 -6.20 27.17
N VAL A 1024 14.95 -6.03 27.85
CA VAL A 1024 15.60 -4.71 28.03
C VAL A 1024 15.99 -4.07 26.70
N SER A 1025 16.46 -4.86 25.74
CA SER A 1025 16.78 -4.37 24.40
C SER A 1025 15.53 -3.95 23.63
N ALA A 1026 14.45 -4.74 23.65
CA ALA A 1026 13.18 -4.41 23.03
C ALA A 1026 12.56 -3.14 23.63
N VAL A 1027 12.49 -3.02 24.96
CA VAL A 1027 12.00 -1.82 25.65
C VAL A 1027 12.79 -0.57 25.22
N SER A 1028 14.12 -0.65 25.13
CA SER A 1028 14.93 0.49 24.63
C SER A 1028 14.73 0.76 23.12
N GLY A 1029 14.45 -0.27 22.31
CA GLY A 1029 14.05 -0.13 20.91
C GLY A 1029 12.70 0.58 20.75
N PHE A 1030 11.72 0.26 21.60
CA PHE A 1030 10.46 1.00 21.71
C PHE A 1030 10.70 2.45 22.15
N ALA A 1031 11.51 2.69 23.19
CA ALA A 1031 11.82 4.05 23.69
C ALA A 1031 12.34 4.96 22.58
N THR A 1032 13.36 4.46 21.86
CA THR A 1032 14.02 5.18 20.77
C THR A 1032 13.08 5.42 19.59
N SER A 1033 12.22 4.44 19.29
CA SER A 1033 11.29 4.53 18.16
C SER A 1033 10.06 5.40 18.45
N LEU A 1034 9.60 5.45 19.71
CA LEU A 1034 8.53 6.34 20.17
C LEU A 1034 9.03 7.79 20.26
N ALA A 1035 10.18 8.04 20.89
CA ALA A 1035 10.77 9.38 20.94
C ALA A 1035 11.01 9.96 19.54
N LYS A 1036 11.49 9.14 18.59
CA LYS A 1036 11.60 9.53 17.18
C LYS A 1036 10.24 9.80 16.52
N LEU A 1037 9.19 9.09 16.91
CA LEU A 1037 7.84 9.33 16.40
C LEU A 1037 7.22 10.60 16.98
N GLU A 1038 7.55 10.96 18.23
CA GLU A 1038 7.19 12.24 18.88
C GLU A 1038 7.90 13.42 18.20
N GLU A 1039 9.21 13.29 17.94
CA GLU A 1039 9.99 14.26 17.16
C GLU A 1039 9.36 14.48 15.76
N LEU A 1040 9.06 13.38 15.05
CA LEU A 1040 8.40 13.43 13.74
C LEU A 1040 6.98 14.00 13.82
N ALA A 1041 6.25 13.84 14.93
CA ALA A 1041 4.93 14.43 15.11
C ALA A 1041 5.04 15.97 15.28
N ALA A 1042 5.97 16.42 16.13
CA ALA A 1042 6.21 17.83 16.43
C ALA A 1042 6.80 18.64 15.26
N GLN A 1043 7.68 18.03 14.45
CA GLN A 1043 8.19 18.63 13.21
C GLN A 1043 7.12 18.65 12.10
N GLN A 1044 6.22 19.64 12.09
CA GLN A 1044 5.30 19.89 10.97
C GLN A 1044 5.96 20.64 9.82
#